data_AF-A0A9J6E003-F1
#
_entry.id   AF-A0A9J6E003-F1
#
_cell.length_a   1.000
_cell.length_b   1.000
_cell.length_c   1.000
_cell.angle_alpha   90.00
_cell.angle_beta   90.00
_cell.angle_gamma   90.00
#
_symmetry.space_group_name_H-M   'P 1'
#
loop_
_entity.id
_entity.type
_entity.pdbx_description
1 polymer ?
#
loop_
_entity_poly.entity_id
_entity_poly.type
_entity_poly.pdbx_seq_one_letter_code
_entity_poly.pdbx_strand_id
1 'polypeptide(L)'
;MYSGVINPATDMTSRLRNLNMLLHNIKVFYEEVLEQVLVMHLPNVVSIAKATFDESSEQELSRLLLLMLGCAVQCGRKGRFIEAIRRLDLATQASLAEAIASITDNPDSVWTRDWGRLETLPEADRPRMYATLVRHVATLSRQRDSAAQRLVNLTLEQESSGSADSPGDQVWGGSDAPSPQAADSRLGVELADTKAKLRRCQQELEEKLEVLSEQKEELSQLKEAIARLRQENLELVQDARTAKAYRDEIDILKEKVLKLDRLESEIQRYKDKMSELDFFRSRVEEICGCGQELREDKRILGETKAMLEEQLEGSRRRVEHAVQLEAQLLKARARLSECTLERDLDRSQVQKLLEQNAQLRLEHQATLDENVQLQGELQRLRAQATSPRTENSLLEQLNTDAETRALHFELENRRLQVLLDEMKAQNECAKIEELEKAALASNLEAQRLQKALDASQSRLSSCRTELQAAEAENAKLQSTLESLKSQLQRMHSIELEGADLETWLHRAEQERRSLDREASRLRSSLQAKDQSLDELSSRVSTLERENQQLRKEAQKAAASAAHNQDLEHRCQELSQKASLEAKALSDLRQELVEEKMRNEQLTSELDRIATSLELTTSLWKTQRENSRETQESPREPTFTPLFCLEKTKAVLEEVESLSSVSAEDKRSKADREAILPKSTELIECVPELTNSVDRDKLISKKVVELKESIQALEKKNGCLEEEAWRLRSQLQALQEHTASLQGRATSGEQRHLGLQAQHAQLQVEAAYLGSQHTALQQKVSELQEQLLKTETQRDQLSVEKTELAQSKEALMRDHQVLEKLHEQLSADYQALASNLSCVKASCKLLKQENASLKEQLEEANLSSEVLRLAQDEPVAKNLRSENAKLKEELSAARQAEEKLRAEFDALKTQHRTLKESHSNLRSDHSRLRGDLEESRSDLVAARMDLSRLVASYEASLCM
;
A
#
# COMPACT_ATOMS: atom_id res chain seq x y z
N MET A 1 -13.97 50.34 41.60
CA MET A 1 -13.07 50.62 42.74
C MET A 1 -13.26 52.08 43.16
N TYR A 2 -13.89 52.36 44.29
CA TYR A 2 -13.96 53.71 44.89
C TYR A 2 -14.10 53.59 46.41
N SER A 3 -12.97 53.48 47.09
CA SER A 3 -12.83 53.58 48.55
C SER A 3 -11.35 53.84 48.85
N GLY A 4 -11.03 54.92 49.57
CA GLY A 4 -9.65 55.18 50.04
C GLY A 4 -8.98 56.49 49.61
N VAL A 5 -9.58 57.34 48.76
CA VAL A 5 -8.99 58.65 48.42
C VAL A 5 -9.11 59.60 49.62
N ILE A 6 -7.98 59.94 50.25
CA ILE A 6 -7.92 60.87 51.38
C ILE A 6 -7.72 62.30 50.85
N ASN A 7 -8.35 63.30 51.48
CA ASN A 7 -8.25 64.70 51.05
C ASN A 7 -6.79 65.21 51.16
N PRO A 8 -6.09 65.53 50.05
CA PRO A 8 -4.63 65.69 50.02
C PRO A 8 -4.11 67.06 50.48
N ALA A 9 -4.96 67.92 51.05
CA ALA A 9 -4.72 69.37 51.14
C ALA A 9 -3.54 69.82 52.01
N THR A 10 -3.06 69.01 52.98
CA THR A 10 -2.06 69.45 53.97
C THR A 10 -0.96 68.43 54.31
N ASP A 11 -1.08 67.16 53.92
CA ASP A 11 -0.18 66.08 54.34
C ASP A 11 0.58 65.44 53.17
N MET A 12 1.91 65.32 53.32
CA MET A 12 2.76 64.60 52.36
C MET A 12 2.43 63.11 52.30
N THR A 13 2.12 62.48 53.43
CA THR A 13 1.85 61.04 53.55
C THR A 13 0.60 60.65 52.76
N SER A 14 -0.46 61.44 52.88
CA SER A 14 -1.71 61.31 52.13
C SER A 14 -1.51 61.59 50.64
N ARG A 15 -0.72 62.60 50.26
CA ARG A 15 -0.33 62.84 48.85
C ARG A 15 0.43 61.65 48.26
N LEU A 16 1.44 61.14 48.97
CA LEU A 16 2.24 59.98 48.57
C LEU A 16 1.35 58.72 48.42
N ARG A 17 0.47 58.46 49.39
CA ARG A 17 -0.48 57.33 49.36
C ARG A 17 -1.42 57.42 48.15
N ASN A 18 -2.01 58.59 47.90
CA ASN A 18 -2.90 58.80 46.75
C ASN A 18 -2.17 58.61 45.41
N LEU A 19 -0.96 59.16 45.27
CA LEU A 19 -0.15 59.02 44.05
C LEU A 19 0.30 57.57 43.83
N ASN A 20 0.67 56.85 44.89
CA ASN A 20 1.05 55.43 44.80
C ASN A 20 -0.15 54.54 44.42
N MET A 21 -1.34 54.77 45.00
CA MET A 21 -2.57 54.08 44.58
C MET A 21 -2.93 54.37 43.11
N LEU A 22 -2.78 55.63 42.67
CA LEU A 22 -3.00 56.00 41.27
C LEU A 22 -2.03 55.27 40.32
N LEU A 23 -0.73 55.29 40.62
CA LEU A 23 0.30 54.61 39.83
C LEU A 23 0.10 53.09 39.80
N HIS A 24 -0.29 52.49 40.93
CA HIS A 24 -0.62 51.06 41.01
C HIS A 24 -1.81 50.71 40.10
N ASN A 25 -2.91 51.46 40.19
CA ASN A 25 -4.09 51.24 39.34
C ASN A 25 -3.78 51.43 37.84
N ILE A 26 -2.91 52.38 37.49
CA ILE A 26 -2.41 52.57 36.12
C ILE A 26 -1.60 51.35 35.67
N LYS A 27 -0.66 50.86 36.47
CA LYS A 27 0.16 49.69 36.16
C LYS A 27 -0.68 48.44 35.95
N VAL A 28 -1.63 48.18 36.85
CA VAL A 28 -2.62 47.08 36.75
C VAL A 28 -3.45 47.21 35.47
N PHE A 29 -3.85 48.41 35.06
CA PHE A 29 -4.58 48.61 33.80
C PHE A 29 -3.77 48.23 32.56
N TYR A 30 -2.47 48.58 32.49
CA TYR A 30 -1.61 48.12 31.38
C TYR A 30 -1.40 46.60 31.42
N GLU A 31 -1.06 46.04 32.57
CA GLU A 31 -0.68 44.62 32.67
C GLU A 31 -1.88 43.66 32.53
N GLU A 32 -3.02 43.95 33.17
CA GLU A 32 -4.18 43.05 33.21
C GLU A 32 -5.27 43.36 32.17
N VAL A 33 -5.47 44.64 31.80
CA VAL A 33 -6.58 45.05 30.91
C VAL A 33 -6.13 45.27 29.47
N LEU A 34 -4.87 45.66 29.25
CA LEU A 34 -4.31 45.90 27.92
C LEU A 34 -3.35 44.79 27.44
N GLU A 35 -2.99 43.83 28.30
CA GLU A 35 -1.95 42.82 28.06
C GLU A 35 -0.61 43.46 27.58
N GLN A 36 -0.21 44.54 28.24
CA GLN A 36 0.94 45.40 27.90
C GLN A 36 1.91 45.52 29.08
N VAL A 37 3.21 45.31 28.83
CA VAL A 37 4.25 45.51 29.84
C VAL A 37 4.85 46.91 29.68
N LEU A 38 4.79 47.72 30.74
CA LEU A 38 5.49 49.00 30.78
C LEU A 38 7.02 48.76 30.92
N VAL A 39 7.80 49.22 29.94
CA VAL A 39 9.26 49.07 29.90
C VAL A 39 9.97 50.36 30.35
N MET A 40 9.30 51.51 30.18
CA MET A 40 9.81 52.80 30.66
C MET A 40 9.89 52.86 32.20
N HIS A 41 10.72 53.78 32.71
CA HIS A 41 10.79 54.07 34.14
C HIS A 41 9.44 54.59 34.67
N LEU A 42 8.88 53.90 35.66
CA LEU A 42 7.68 54.31 36.36
C LEU A 42 7.89 55.65 37.10
N PRO A 43 6.90 56.57 37.11
CA PRO A 43 6.97 57.85 37.79
C PRO A 43 7.38 57.78 39.26
N ASN A 44 8.35 58.60 39.66
CA ASN A 44 8.76 58.71 41.07
C ASN A 44 7.74 59.53 41.88
N VAL A 45 6.75 58.83 42.44
CA VAL A 45 5.69 59.40 43.29
C VAL A 45 6.23 60.15 44.52
N VAL A 46 7.45 59.89 44.99
CA VAL A 46 8.07 60.63 46.10
C VAL A 46 8.48 62.03 45.66
N SER A 47 9.08 62.18 44.48
CA SER A 47 9.42 63.51 43.91
C SER A 47 8.17 64.34 43.67
N ILE A 48 7.12 63.73 43.09
CA ILE A 48 5.83 64.39 42.85
C ILE A 48 5.15 64.77 44.19
N ALA A 49 5.16 63.87 45.19
CA ALA A 49 4.55 64.13 46.50
C ALA A 49 5.26 65.22 47.32
N LYS A 50 6.57 65.42 47.11
CA LYS A 50 7.32 66.53 47.73
C LYS A 50 6.86 67.89 47.20
N ALA A 51 6.45 67.98 45.94
CA ALA A 51 6.03 69.21 45.26
C ALA A 51 7.08 70.34 45.37
N THR A 52 8.33 70.01 45.05
CA THR A 52 9.48 70.92 45.06
C THR A 52 9.53 71.88 43.86
N PHE A 53 8.71 71.64 42.82
CA PHE A 53 8.64 72.45 41.59
C PHE A 53 9.99 72.61 40.86
N ASP A 54 10.89 71.65 41.05
CA ASP A 54 12.11 71.48 40.28
C ASP A 54 11.86 70.66 39.01
N GLU A 55 12.74 70.78 38.02
CA GLU A 55 12.65 70.08 36.73
C GLU A 55 12.47 68.55 36.86
N SER A 56 13.04 67.92 37.91
CA SER A 56 12.86 66.48 38.11
C SER A 56 11.42 66.16 38.54
N SER A 57 10.82 66.96 39.42
CA SER A 57 9.42 66.81 39.82
C SER A 57 8.44 67.01 38.65
N GLU A 58 8.75 67.94 37.74
CA GLU A 58 7.97 68.19 36.53
C GLU A 58 8.08 67.04 35.51
N GLN A 59 9.29 66.49 35.31
CA GLN A 59 9.50 65.32 34.44
C GLN A 59 8.78 64.08 34.96
N GLU A 60 8.83 63.80 36.27
CA GLU A 60 8.13 62.66 36.87
C GLU A 60 6.60 62.83 36.81
N LEU A 61 6.10 64.05 37.04
CA LEU A 61 4.68 64.37 36.85
C LEU A 61 4.25 64.21 35.37
N SER A 62 5.09 64.62 34.43
CA SER A 62 4.84 64.47 32.99
C SER A 62 4.74 63.00 32.58
N ARG A 63 5.59 62.12 33.12
CA ARG A 63 5.48 60.66 32.91
C ARG A 63 4.20 60.08 33.50
N LEU A 64 3.75 60.56 34.66
CA LEU A 64 2.48 60.12 35.26
C LEU A 64 1.28 60.53 34.39
N LEU A 65 1.27 61.76 33.87
CA LEU A 65 0.24 62.25 32.95
C LEU A 65 0.28 61.51 31.61
N LEU A 66 1.46 61.19 31.07
CA LEU A 66 1.64 60.39 29.86
C LEU A 66 1.01 58.98 30.00
N LEU A 67 1.27 58.29 31.11
CA LEU A 67 0.67 56.99 31.38
C LEU A 67 -0.86 57.08 31.51
N MET A 68 -1.38 58.12 32.18
CA MET A 68 -2.83 58.38 32.26
C MET A 68 -3.46 58.67 30.90
N LEU A 69 -2.76 59.41 30.02
CA LEU A 69 -3.19 59.68 28.66
C LEU A 69 -3.29 58.40 27.83
N GLY A 70 -2.27 57.53 27.90
CA GLY A 70 -2.28 56.21 27.26
C GLY A 70 -3.46 55.35 27.73
N CYS A 71 -3.69 55.25 29.05
CA CYS A 71 -4.88 54.58 29.60
C CYS A 71 -6.19 55.16 29.02
N ALA A 72 -6.31 56.49 28.94
CA ALA A 72 -7.50 57.16 28.45
C ALA A 72 -7.78 56.87 26.96
N VAL A 73 -6.75 56.81 26.11
CA VAL A 73 -6.91 56.55 24.67
C VAL A 73 -6.91 55.06 24.28
N GLN A 74 -6.48 54.16 25.17
CA GLN A 74 -6.58 52.71 24.96
C GLN A 74 -7.83 52.08 25.62
N CYS A 75 -8.47 52.74 26.59
CA CYS A 75 -9.67 52.20 27.26
C CYS A 75 -10.90 52.02 26.34
N GLY A 76 -11.86 51.20 26.77
CA GLY A 76 -13.14 50.97 26.08
C GLY A 76 -14.05 52.20 25.92
N ARG A 77 -13.67 53.38 26.45
CA ARG A 77 -14.37 54.66 26.24
C ARG A 77 -13.52 55.70 25.50
N LYS A 78 -12.41 55.28 24.87
CA LYS A 78 -11.41 56.14 24.19
C LYS A 78 -11.97 57.22 23.27
N GLY A 79 -13.08 56.94 22.57
CA GLY A 79 -13.76 57.93 21.71
C GLY A 79 -14.03 59.27 22.42
N ARG A 80 -14.49 59.24 23.68
CA ARG A 80 -14.76 60.47 24.45
C ARG A 80 -13.50 61.30 24.73
N PHE A 81 -12.36 60.64 24.96
CA PHE A 81 -11.09 61.32 25.20
C PHE A 81 -10.47 61.84 23.90
N ILE A 82 -10.55 61.06 22.82
CA ILE A 82 -10.10 61.48 21.48
C ILE A 82 -10.95 62.66 20.96
N GLU A 83 -12.26 62.66 21.19
CA GLU A 83 -13.15 63.79 20.88
C GLU A 83 -12.85 65.03 21.74
N ALA A 84 -12.44 64.87 23.00
CA ALA A 84 -12.01 66.00 23.82
C ALA A 84 -10.69 66.60 23.30
N ILE A 85 -9.72 65.76 22.94
CA ILE A 85 -8.44 66.20 22.34
C ILE A 85 -8.68 66.92 21.01
N ARG A 86 -9.57 66.41 20.15
CA ARG A 86 -9.97 67.05 18.88
C ARG A 86 -10.68 68.41 19.02
N ARG A 87 -11.01 68.85 20.24
CA ARG A 87 -11.57 70.19 20.53
C ARG A 87 -10.51 71.18 21.06
N LEU A 88 -9.28 70.73 21.31
CA LEU A 88 -8.14 71.58 21.65
C LEU A 88 -7.60 72.26 20.38
N ASP A 89 -6.67 73.20 20.53
CA ASP A 89 -5.99 73.82 19.39
C ASP A 89 -5.04 72.84 18.66
N LEU A 90 -4.66 73.19 17.43
CA LEU A 90 -3.85 72.33 16.56
C LEU A 90 -2.43 72.05 17.10
N ALA A 91 -1.83 72.93 17.90
CA ALA A 91 -0.51 72.70 18.47
C ALA A 91 -0.59 71.72 19.65
N THR A 92 -1.56 71.91 20.55
CA THR A 92 -1.85 70.96 21.64
C THR A 92 -2.34 69.62 21.12
N GLN A 93 -3.09 69.58 20.01
CA GLN A 93 -3.43 68.32 19.33
C GLN A 93 -2.19 67.58 18.81
N ALA A 94 -1.23 68.30 18.21
CA ALA A 94 0.00 67.69 17.70
C ALA A 94 0.88 67.11 18.83
N SER A 95 1.11 67.88 19.90
CA SER A 95 1.91 67.40 21.04
C SER A 95 1.25 66.25 21.80
N LEU A 96 -0.08 66.26 21.94
CA LEU A 96 -0.80 65.12 22.51
C LEU A 96 -0.82 63.89 21.58
N ALA A 97 -0.83 64.08 20.26
CA ALA A 97 -0.71 62.97 19.31
C ALA A 97 0.69 62.32 19.35
N GLU A 98 1.75 63.11 19.47
CA GLU A 98 3.11 62.62 19.68
C GLU A 98 3.25 61.89 21.03
N ALA A 99 2.70 62.46 22.10
CA ALA A 99 2.64 61.81 23.41
C ALA A 99 1.89 60.47 23.35
N ILE A 100 0.74 60.41 22.67
CA ILE A 100 -0.01 59.16 22.45
C ILE A 100 0.86 58.13 21.71
N ALA A 101 1.44 58.48 20.55
CA ALA A 101 2.29 57.57 19.79
C ALA A 101 3.48 57.05 20.60
N SER A 102 4.06 57.89 21.48
CA SER A 102 5.17 57.52 22.36
C SER A 102 4.84 56.46 23.42
N ILE A 103 3.54 56.25 23.71
CA ILE A 103 3.05 55.29 24.71
C ILE A 103 2.16 54.17 24.12
N THR A 104 1.69 54.29 22.87
CA THR A 104 0.88 53.23 22.22
C THR A 104 1.69 52.32 21.29
N ASP A 105 2.58 52.88 20.46
CA ASP A 105 3.20 52.18 19.33
C ASP A 105 4.74 52.18 19.41
N ASN A 106 5.27 52.33 20.64
CA ASN A 106 6.69 52.51 20.92
C ASN A 106 7.26 51.39 21.82
N PRO A 107 8.01 50.42 21.26
CA PRO A 107 8.58 49.30 22.01
C PRO A 107 9.68 49.69 23.00
N ASP A 108 10.13 50.97 23.01
CA ASP A 108 11.02 51.50 24.03
C ASP A 108 10.29 51.96 25.31
N SER A 109 8.97 52.15 25.24
CA SER A 109 8.16 52.56 26.39
C SER A 109 7.19 51.47 26.84
N VAL A 110 6.53 50.79 25.91
CA VAL A 110 5.50 49.78 26.19
C VAL A 110 5.65 48.58 25.25
N TRP A 111 5.63 47.38 25.83
CA TRP A 111 5.74 46.12 25.09
C TRP A 111 4.37 45.43 25.00
N THR A 112 3.71 45.61 23.87
CA THR A 112 2.42 44.96 23.52
C THR A 112 2.60 43.47 23.22
N ARG A 113 1.60 42.65 23.54
CA ARG A 113 1.61 41.18 23.31
C ARG A 113 2.03 40.76 21.91
N ASP A 114 1.65 41.51 20.88
CA ASP A 114 1.91 41.16 19.48
C ASP A 114 3.41 41.25 19.13
N TRP A 115 4.17 42.17 19.75
CA TRP A 115 5.63 42.21 19.63
C TRP A 115 6.33 41.02 20.30
N GLY A 116 5.66 40.34 21.24
CA GLY A 116 6.12 39.07 21.81
C GLY A 116 6.10 37.90 20.82
N ARG A 117 5.39 38.03 19.69
CA ARG A 117 5.25 36.99 18.66
C ARG A 117 6.16 37.28 17.46
N LEU A 118 7.46 37.14 17.67
CA LEU A 118 8.53 37.36 16.68
C LEU A 118 8.30 36.70 15.32
N GLU A 119 7.65 35.53 15.28
CA GLU A 119 7.29 34.80 14.06
C GLU A 119 6.24 35.55 13.21
N THR A 120 5.32 36.28 13.85
CA THR A 120 4.23 37.02 13.18
C THR A 120 4.62 38.44 12.74
N LEU A 121 5.78 38.94 13.17
CA LEU A 121 6.30 40.24 12.76
C LEU A 121 6.86 40.22 11.32
N PRO A 122 6.73 41.32 10.55
CA PRO A 122 7.39 41.48 9.25
C PRO A 122 8.90 41.32 9.34
N GLU A 123 9.51 40.72 8.31
CA GLU A 123 10.93 40.33 8.35
C GLU A 123 11.88 41.54 8.52
N ALA A 124 11.49 42.72 8.03
CA ALA A 124 12.23 43.97 8.18
C ALA A 124 12.28 44.49 9.63
N ASP A 125 11.23 44.24 10.43
CA ASP A 125 11.11 44.73 11.81
C ASP A 125 11.70 43.77 12.84
N ARG A 126 11.76 42.46 12.55
CA ARG A 126 12.39 41.44 13.41
C ARG A 126 13.79 41.84 13.92
N PRO A 127 14.77 42.28 13.09
CA PRO A 127 16.10 42.65 13.58
C PRO A 127 16.08 43.91 14.47
N ARG A 128 15.23 44.90 14.16
CA ARG A 128 15.02 46.09 14.99
C ARG A 128 14.45 45.72 16.37
N MET A 129 13.49 44.80 16.40
CA MET A 129 12.87 44.31 17.62
C MET A 129 13.78 43.42 18.45
N TYR A 130 14.60 42.58 17.81
CA TYR A 130 15.63 41.81 18.49
C TYR A 130 16.68 42.72 19.16
N ALA A 131 17.19 43.73 18.44
CA ALA A 131 18.12 44.72 19.00
C ALA A 131 17.50 45.51 20.17
N THR A 132 16.21 45.84 20.09
CA THR A 132 15.45 46.52 21.16
C THR A 132 15.31 45.62 22.39
N LEU A 133 14.93 44.36 22.21
CA LEU A 133 14.83 43.38 23.31
C LEU A 133 16.18 43.14 23.99
N VAL A 134 17.26 42.96 23.24
CA VAL A 134 18.61 42.79 23.79
C VAL A 134 19.05 44.03 24.60
N ARG A 135 18.76 45.24 24.09
CA ARG A 135 19.02 46.51 24.80
C ARG A 135 18.22 46.61 26.10
N HIS A 136 16.96 46.22 26.10
CA HIS A 136 16.12 46.19 27.31
C HIS A 136 16.63 45.17 28.34
N VAL A 137 16.96 43.94 27.92
CA VAL A 137 17.53 42.91 28.81
C VAL A 137 18.87 43.36 29.42
N ALA A 138 19.75 43.97 28.63
CA ALA A 138 21.01 44.52 29.13
C ALA A 138 20.80 45.68 30.13
N THR A 139 19.76 46.50 29.90
CA THR A 139 19.38 47.60 30.80
C THR A 139 18.78 47.07 32.10
N LEU A 140 17.89 46.07 32.03
CA LEU A 140 17.30 45.40 33.19
C LEU A 140 18.34 44.71 34.06
N SER A 141 19.37 44.06 33.48
CA SER A 141 20.48 43.52 34.29
C SER A 141 21.20 44.63 35.06
N ARG A 142 21.61 45.71 34.38
CA ARG A 142 22.27 46.87 35.04
C ARG A 142 21.40 47.48 36.14
N GLN A 143 20.08 47.59 35.92
CA GLN A 143 19.13 48.09 36.91
C GLN A 143 19.00 47.13 38.11
N ARG A 144 18.88 45.82 37.88
CA ARG A 144 18.86 44.78 38.93
C ARG A 144 20.13 44.85 39.78
N ASP A 145 21.28 44.89 39.13
CA ASP A 145 22.59 44.85 39.80
C ASP A 145 22.82 46.15 40.60
N SER A 146 22.42 47.31 40.05
CA SER A 146 22.39 48.60 40.76
C SER A 146 21.35 48.66 41.90
N ALA A 147 20.23 47.96 41.79
CA ALA A 147 19.23 47.87 42.85
C ALA A 147 19.72 46.97 44.00
N ALA A 148 20.32 45.82 43.67
CA ALA A 148 20.95 44.93 44.65
C ALA A 148 22.08 45.64 45.40
N GLN A 149 22.96 46.36 44.69
CA GLN A 149 24.01 47.14 45.35
C GLN A 149 23.46 48.25 46.25
N ARG A 150 22.38 48.94 45.84
CA ARG A 150 21.73 49.96 46.69
C ARG A 150 21.02 49.36 47.90
N LEU A 151 20.43 48.16 47.78
CA LEU A 151 19.88 47.44 48.94
C LEU A 151 20.99 47.06 49.92
N VAL A 152 22.11 46.50 49.45
CA VAL A 152 23.29 46.20 50.30
C VAL A 152 23.80 47.47 50.99
N ASN A 153 23.96 48.57 50.25
CA ASN A 153 24.38 49.84 50.85
C ASN A 153 23.38 50.36 51.91
N LEU A 154 22.07 50.31 51.63
CA LEU A 154 21.04 50.73 52.60
C LEU A 154 20.99 49.84 53.84
N THR A 155 21.23 48.52 53.71
CA THR A 155 21.36 47.62 54.86
C THR A 155 22.59 47.97 55.69
N LEU A 156 23.75 48.21 55.07
CA LEU A 156 24.97 48.66 55.75
C LEU A 156 24.82 50.05 56.39
N GLU A 157 24.05 50.95 55.77
CA GLU A 157 23.68 52.26 56.33
C GLU A 157 22.75 52.10 57.53
N GLN A 158 21.81 51.14 57.53
CA GLN A 158 20.99 50.82 58.71
C GLN A 158 21.82 50.18 59.84
N GLU A 159 22.71 49.24 59.53
CA GLU A 159 23.58 48.58 60.51
C GLU A 159 24.57 49.56 61.16
N SER A 160 25.16 50.47 60.37
CA SER A 160 26.01 51.54 60.90
C SER A 160 25.24 52.62 61.67
N SER A 161 24.02 52.97 61.24
CA SER A 161 23.13 53.85 62.00
C SER A 161 22.64 53.23 63.32
N GLY A 162 22.61 51.91 63.41
CA GLY A 162 22.24 51.16 64.63
C GLY A 162 23.35 51.09 65.69
N SER A 163 24.52 51.67 65.45
CA SER A 163 25.72 51.52 66.31
C SER A 163 26.19 52.85 66.94
N ALA A 164 25.24 53.73 67.29
CA ALA A 164 25.55 55.09 67.73
C ALA A 164 24.68 55.62 68.90
N ASP A 165 24.57 54.86 70.01
CA ASP A 165 24.23 55.50 71.31
C ASP A 165 24.70 54.71 72.56
N SER A 166 25.99 54.84 72.88
CA SER A 166 26.66 54.61 74.19
C SER A 166 28.17 54.81 73.96
N PRO A 167 28.90 55.64 74.73
CA PRO A 167 29.00 55.47 76.20
C PRO A 167 29.23 56.77 77.02
N GLY A 168 29.38 56.62 78.35
CA GLY A 168 30.36 57.42 79.12
C GLY A 168 29.86 58.13 80.39
N ASP A 169 30.34 57.70 81.55
CA ASP A 169 30.24 58.45 82.81
C ASP A 169 31.04 59.77 82.78
N GLN A 170 30.48 60.83 83.35
CA GLN A 170 31.26 61.92 83.97
C GLN A 170 30.63 62.33 85.31
N VAL A 171 31.48 62.40 86.34
CA VAL A 171 31.14 62.82 87.71
C VAL A 171 31.67 64.24 87.95
N TRP A 172 31.13 64.93 88.95
CA TRP A 172 31.26 66.36 89.36
C TRP A 172 30.14 67.26 88.80
N GLY A 173 29.43 68.07 89.59
CA GLY A 173 29.35 68.15 91.05
C GLY A 173 28.89 69.54 91.54
N GLY A 174 27.92 69.59 92.47
CA GLY A 174 27.50 70.85 93.14
C GLY A 174 26.02 70.95 93.51
N SER A 175 25.76 71.63 94.65
CA SER A 175 24.49 72.16 95.19
C SER A 175 23.42 72.62 94.17
N ASP A 176 22.11 72.62 94.45
CA ASP A 176 21.36 72.58 95.74
C ASP A 176 20.03 71.79 95.65
N ALA A 177 19.43 71.45 96.80
CA ALA A 177 18.11 70.80 96.91
C ALA A 177 16.98 71.82 97.20
N PRO A 178 15.68 71.48 96.94
CA PRO A 178 14.92 70.83 98.02
C PRO A 178 13.80 69.83 97.62
N SER A 179 13.63 68.80 98.47
CA SER A 179 12.38 68.06 98.77
C SER A 179 11.66 67.24 97.65
N PRO A 180 11.97 65.92 97.54
CA PRO A 180 11.24 64.98 96.69
C PRO A 180 10.24 64.11 97.49
N GLN A 181 8.96 64.47 97.50
CA GLN A 181 7.87 63.56 97.98
C GLN A 181 6.58 63.62 97.15
N ALA A 182 6.30 64.72 96.44
CA ALA A 182 5.18 64.79 95.49
C ALA A 182 5.57 64.37 94.05
N ALA A 183 6.87 64.47 93.70
CA ALA A 183 7.40 64.10 92.39
C ALA A 183 7.40 62.57 92.22
N ASP A 184 8.00 61.83 93.17
CA ASP A 184 8.20 60.38 93.10
C ASP A 184 6.90 59.60 92.92
N SER A 185 5.79 60.06 93.50
CA SER A 185 4.48 59.43 93.30
C SER A 185 3.91 59.67 91.89
N ARG A 186 4.21 60.81 91.24
CA ARG A 186 3.80 61.07 89.86
C ARG A 186 4.72 60.36 88.87
N LEU A 187 6.03 60.50 89.06
CA LEU A 187 7.06 59.79 88.29
C LEU A 187 6.88 58.27 88.40
N GLY A 188 6.48 57.74 89.55
CA GLY A 188 6.16 56.32 89.73
C GLY A 188 4.94 55.86 88.91
N VAL A 189 3.89 56.69 88.80
CA VAL A 189 2.72 56.42 87.95
C VAL A 189 3.07 56.57 86.46
N GLU A 190 3.80 57.62 86.08
CA GLU A 190 4.25 57.84 84.70
C GLU A 190 5.23 56.73 84.24
N LEU A 191 6.08 56.22 85.15
CA LEU A 191 6.93 55.06 84.93
C LEU A 191 6.12 53.76 84.83
N ALA A 192 5.03 53.62 85.59
CA ALA A 192 4.12 52.48 85.47
C ALA A 192 3.34 52.51 84.14
N ASP A 193 2.85 53.68 83.73
CA ASP A 193 2.14 53.88 82.45
C ASP A 193 3.05 53.68 81.24
N THR A 194 4.29 54.16 81.29
CA THR A 194 5.28 53.90 80.23
C THR A 194 5.66 52.42 80.17
N LYS A 195 5.84 51.73 81.31
CA LYS A 195 6.02 50.27 81.35
C LYS A 195 4.78 49.51 80.86
N ALA A 196 3.58 49.99 81.13
CA ALA A 196 2.33 49.38 80.65
C ALA A 196 2.09 49.63 79.16
N LYS A 197 2.56 50.75 78.60
CA LYS A 197 2.61 51.01 77.15
C LYS A 197 3.67 50.14 76.48
N LEU A 198 4.87 50.02 77.07
CA LEU A 198 5.94 49.15 76.58
C LEU A 198 5.47 47.69 76.48
N ARG A 199 4.85 47.14 77.54
CA ARG A 199 4.27 45.78 77.52
C ARG A 199 3.22 45.59 76.43
N ARG A 200 2.35 46.59 76.20
CA ARG A 200 1.39 46.56 75.09
C ARG A 200 2.09 46.55 73.74
N CYS A 201 3.11 47.39 73.54
CA CYS A 201 3.91 47.41 72.31
C CYS A 201 4.72 46.11 72.10
N GLN A 202 5.12 45.43 73.17
CA GLN A 202 5.79 44.12 73.13
C GLN A 202 4.80 43.03 72.72
N GLN A 203 3.64 42.91 73.38
CA GLN A 203 2.59 41.98 72.98
C GLN A 203 2.12 42.23 71.54
N GLU A 204 1.89 43.49 71.17
CA GLU A 204 1.56 43.91 69.80
C GLU A 204 2.67 43.61 68.78
N LEU A 205 3.92 43.40 69.21
CA LEU A 205 5.03 43.00 68.34
C LEU A 205 5.09 41.47 68.24
N GLU A 206 4.86 40.76 69.33
CA GLU A 206 4.76 39.30 69.41
C GLU A 206 3.60 38.79 68.53
N GLU A 207 2.39 39.34 68.68
CA GLU A 207 1.22 39.05 67.83
C GLU A 207 1.51 39.32 66.33
N LYS A 208 2.24 40.39 66.02
CA LYS A 208 2.64 40.71 64.63
C LYS A 208 3.74 39.79 64.10
N LEU A 209 4.60 39.24 64.96
CA LEU A 209 5.62 38.25 64.60
C LEU A 209 5.01 36.87 64.34
N GLU A 210 4.00 36.47 65.13
CA GLU A 210 3.21 35.25 64.90
C GLU A 210 2.48 35.33 63.55
N VAL A 211 1.72 36.39 63.28
CA VAL A 211 1.05 36.59 61.97
C VAL A 211 2.06 36.68 60.82
N LEU A 212 3.24 37.27 61.03
CA LEU A 212 4.34 37.27 60.05
C LEU A 212 5.05 35.91 59.92
N SER A 213 4.77 34.92 60.76
CA SER A 213 5.23 33.53 60.60
C SER A 213 4.22 32.73 59.80
N GLU A 214 2.93 32.82 60.14
CA GLU A 214 1.81 32.22 59.39
C GLU A 214 1.85 32.65 57.91
N GLN A 215 1.96 33.96 57.64
CA GLN A 215 2.05 34.49 56.29
C GLN A 215 3.31 34.03 55.52
N LYS A 216 4.40 33.65 56.21
CA LYS A 216 5.58 33.07 55.54
C LYS A 216 5.34 31.59 55.18
N GLU A 217 4.64 30.85 56.02
CA GLU A 217 4.26 29.46 55.77
C GLU A 217 3.20 29.35 54.66
N GLU A 218 2.17 30.19 54.65
CA GLU A 218 1.24 30.29 53.52
C GLU A 218 1.99 30.59 52.21
N LEU A 219 2.94 31.53 52.25
CA LEU A 219 3.73 31.93 51.09
C LEU A 219 4.70 30.82 50.63
N SER A 220 5.22 29.97 51.52
CA SER A 220 6.00 28.79 51.13
C SER A 220 5.11 27.69 50.53
N GLN A 221 3.96 27.39 51.13
CA GLN A 221 2.98 26.44 50.59
C GLN A 221 2.48 26.85 49.20
N LEU A 222 2.22 28.15 48.99
CA LEU A 222 1.85 28.70 47.67
C LEU A 222 3.00 28.60 46.65
N LYS A 223 4.27 28.81 47.06
CA LYS A 223 5.43 28.57 46.19
C LYS A 223 5.53 27.10 45.77
N GLU A 224 5.31 26.17 46.68
CA GLU A 224 5.33 24.72 46.40
C GLU A 224 4.15 24.28 45.51
N ALA A 225 2.96 24.88 45.69
CA ALA A 225 1.83 24.66 44.81
C ALA A 225 2.12 25.19 43.38
N ILE A 226 2.71 26.38 43.26
CA ILE A 226 3.15 26.95 41.97
C ILE A 226 4.26 26.09 41.33
N ALA A 227 5.16 25.51 42.11
CA ALA A 227 6.18 24.60 41.61
C ALA A 227 5.57 23.30 41.04
N ARG A 228 4.64 22.67 41.77
CA ARG A 228 3.91 21.47 41.31
C ARG A 228 3.09 21.74 40.05
N LEU A 229 2.28 22.80 40.04
CA LEU A 229 1.50 23.21 38.86
C LEU A 229 2.38 23.50 37.62
N ARG A 230 3.61 24.00 37.81
CA ARG A 230 4.57 24.18 36.71
C ARG A 230 5.16 22.85 36.21
N GLN A 231 5.40 21.88 37.08
CA GLN A 231 5.81 20.53 36.69
C GLN A 231 4.68 19.81 35.95
N GLU A 232 3.46 19.81 36.50
CA GLU A 232 2.26 19.24 35.86
C GLU A 232 2.02 19.87 34.47
N ASN A 233 2.20 21.18 34.32
CA ASN A 233 2.11 21.86 33.03
C ASN A 233 3.21 21.41 32.04
N LEU A 234 4.45 21.19 32.52
CA LEU A 234 5.55 20.67 31.71
C LEU A 234 5.28 19.24 31.24
N GLU A 235 4.70 18.39 32.09
CA GLU A 235 4.32 17.01 31.80
C GLU A 235 3.17 16.98 30.77
N LEU A 236 2.10 17.74 30.99
CA LEU A 236 1.00 17.90 30.02
C LEU A 236 1.46 18.45 28.66
N VAL A 237 2.48 19.33 28.63
CA VAL A 237 3.09 19.81 27.38
C VAL A 237 3.96 18.75 26.69
N GLN A 238 4.53 17.79 27.43
CA GLN A 238 5.20 16.63 26.86
C GLN A 238 4.18 15.64 26.29
N ASP A 239 3.11 15.34 27.02
CA ASP A 239 2.02 14.48 26.56
C ASP A 239 1.30 15.04 25.32
N ALA A 240 1.10 16.37 25.25
CA ALA A 240 0.57 17.03 24.06
C ALA A 240 1.47 16.84 22.82
N ARG A 241 2.80 16.70 23.01
CA ARG A 241 3.77 16.45 21.93
C ARG A 241 3.80 14.98 21.52
N THR A 242 3.82 14.03 22.46
CA THR A 242 3.76 12.60 22.15
C THR A 242 2.42 12.24 21.49
N ALA A 243 1.30 12.76 22.00
CA ALA A 243 0.00 12.62 21.37
C ALA A 243 -0.08 13.30 19.99
N LYS A 244 0.76 14.31 19.67
CA LYS A 244 0.89 14.79 18.28
C LYS A 244 1.67 13.78 17.43
N ALA A 245 2.82 13.30 17.89
CA ALA A 245 3.62 12.30 17.17
C ALA A 245 2.79 11.05 16.83
N TYR A 246 2.00 10.52 17.77
CA TYR A 246 1.10 9.39 17.50
C TYR A 246 -0.02 9.71 16.49
N ARG A 247 -0.50 10.96 16.40
CA ARG A 247 -1.44 11.36 15.33
C ARG A 247 -0.74 11.42 13.97
N ASP A 248 0.44 12.03 13.92
CA ASP A 248 1.26 12.09 12.71
C ASP A 248 1.61 10.67 12.20
N GLU A 249 1.94 9.73 13.11
CA GLU A 249 2.14 8.29 12.81
C GLU A 249 0.87 7.58 12.33
N ILE A 250 -0.27 7.81 13.00
CA ILE A 250 -1.57 7.25 12.60
C ILE A 250 -1.97 7.71 11.20
N ASP A 251 -1.70 8.96 10.84
CA ASP A 251 -2.01 9.48 9.50
C ASP A 251 -1.08 8.88 8.43
N ILE A 252 0.21 8.69 8.72
CA ILE A 252 1.14 7.91 7.88
C ILE A 252 0.67 6.45 7.72
N LEU A 253 0.08 5.85 8.76
CA LEU A 253 -0.48 4.49 8.68
C LEU A 253 -1.76 4.44 7.84
N LYS A 254 -2.65 5.44 7.93
CA LYS A 254 -3.83 5.57 7.05
C LYS A 254 -3.42 5.67 5.57
N GLU A 255 -2.41 6.47 5.24
CA GLU A 255 -1.90 6.54 3.85
C GLU A 255 -1.34 5.20 3.35
N LYS A 256 -0.68 4.44 4.23
CA LYS A 256 -0.21 3.08 3.91
C LYS A 256 -1.37 2.12 3.67
N VAL A 257 -2.42 2.14 4.49
CA VAL A 257 -3.64 1.33 4.28
C VAL A 257 -4.32 1.71 2.97
N LEU A 258 -4.57 3.00 2.72
CA LEU A 258 -5.14 3.50 1.45
C LEU A 258 -4.30 3.17 0.20
N LYS A 259 -3.01 2.85 0.37
CA LYS A 259 -2.15 2.33 -0.69
C LYS A 259 -2.25 0.81 -0.83
N LEU A 260 -2.39 0.06 0.26
CA LEU A 260 -2.66 -1.38 0.24
C LEU A 260 -4.01 -1.65 -0.42
N ASP A 261 -5.08 -0.95 -0.05
CA ASP A 261 -6.42 -1.09 -0.65
C ASP A 261 -6.39 -0.97 -2.19
N ARG A 262 -5.57 -0.03 -2.71
CA ARG A 262 -5.37 0.15 -4.15
C ARG A 262 -4.64 -1.03 -4.78
N LEU A 263 -3.53 -1.46 -4.18
CA LEU A 263 -2.75 -2.61 -4.64
C LEU A 263 -3.54 -3.92 -4.58
N GLU A 264 -4.40 -4.10 -3.57
CA GLU A 264 -5.33 -5.23 -3.48
C GLU A 264 -6.39 -5.17 -4.58
N SER A 265 -6.94 -3.98 -4.89
CA SER A 265 -7.85 -3.80 -6.03
C SER A 265 -7.18 -4.06 -7.39
N GLU A 266 -5.89 -3.74 -7.53
CA GLU A 266 -5.09 -4.06 -8.72
C GLU A 266 -4.82 -5.57 -8.82
N ILE A 267 -4.39 -6.19 -7.71
CA ILE A 267 -4.20 -7.64 -7.61
C ILE A 267 -5.51 -8.38 -7.96
N GLN A 268 -6.66 -7.91 -7.49
CA GLN A 268 -7.94 -8.54 -7.84
C GLN A 268 -8.23 -8.41 -9.34
N ARG A 269 -8.09 -7.21 -9.93
CA ARG A 269 -8.22 -7.02 -11.40
C ARG A 269 -7.25 -7.91 -12.20
N TYR A 270 -6.07 -8.22 -11.67
CA TYR A 270 -5.15 -9.17 -12.32
C TYR A 270 -5.60 -10.63 -12.17
N LYS A 271 -6.20 -11.04 -11.03
CA LYS A 271 -6.83 -12.37 -10.91
C LYS A 271 -8.02 -12.51 -11.86
N ASP A 272 -8.86 -11.49 -11.97
CA ASP A 272 -10.03 -11.48 -12.85
C ASP A 272 -9.60 -11.62 -14.33
N LYS A 273 -8.55 -10.90 -14.73
CA LYS A 273 -7.93 -11.07 -16.06
C LYS A 273 -7.30 -12.45 -16.27
N MET A 274 -6.73 -13.06 -15.23
CA MET A 274 -6.19 -14.41 -15.33
C MET A 274 -7.30 -15.45 -15.53
N SER A 275 -8.44 -15.34 -14.82
CA SER A 275 -9.57 -16.25 -15.03
C SER A 275 -10.28 -16.04 -16.38
N GLU A 276 -10.32 -14.81 -16.90
CA GLU A 276 -10.69 -14.54 -18.30
C GLU A 276 -9.75 -15.27 -19.28
N LEU A 277 -8.43 -15.12 -19.12
CA LEU A 277 -7.43 -15.76 -19.98
C LEU A 277 -7.47 -17.29 -19.91
N ASP A 278 -7.70 -17.88 -18.74
CA ASP A 278 -7.83 -19.33 -18.57
C ASP A 278 -9.17 -19.87 -19.10
N PHE A 279 -10.26 -19.08 -19.05
CA PHE A 279 -11.50 -19.38 -19.78
C PHE A 279 -11.28 -19.39 -21.30
N PHE A 280 -10.60 -18.37 -21.84
CA PHE A 280 -10.27 -18.34 -23.28
C PHE A 280 -9.33 -19.50 -23.67
N ARG A 281 -8.37 -19.86 -22.82
CA ARG A 281 -7.50 -21.03 -23.02
C ARG A 281 -8.31 -22.31 -23.09
N SER A 282 -9.15 -22.58 -22.10
CA SER A 282 -10.00 -23.79 -22.05
C SER A 282 -10.92 -23.88 -23.26
N ARG A 283 -11.47 -22.75 -23.73
CA ARG A 283 -12.29 -22.68 -24.96
C ARG A 283 -11.46 -22.97 -26.22
N VAL A 284 -10.22 -22.52 -26.29
CA VAL A 284 -9.30 -22.85 -27.41
C VAL A 284 -8.89 -24.33 -27.37
N GLU A 285 -8.68 -24.90 -26.20
CA GLU A 285 -8.38 -26.32 -26.00
C GLU A 285 -9.57 -27.21 -26.41
N GLU A 286 -10.79 -26.87 -26.01
CA GLU A 286 -12.05 -27.51 -26.46
C GLU A 286 -12.20 -27.47 -27.98
N ILE A 287 -12.04 -26.30 -28.61
CA ILE A 287 -12.11 -26.14 -30.08
C ILE A 287 -11.00 -26.94 -30.77
N CYS A 288 -9.80 -27.02 -30.19
CA CYS A 288 -8.70 -27.81 -30.74
C CYS A 288 -8.98 -29.32 -30.64
N GLY A 289 -9.60 -29.77 -29.53
CA GLY A 289 -10.07 -31.13 -29.30
C GLY A 289 -11.11 -31.57 -30.33
N CYS A 290 -12.22 -30.83 -30.48
CA CYS A 290 -13.20 -31.10 -31.53
C CYS A 290 -12.58 -30.98 -32.94
N GLY A 291 -11.58 -30.12 -33.11
CA GLY A 291 -10.77 -30.05 -34.32
C GLY A 291 -9.89 -31.29 -34.56
N GLN A 292 -9.46 -32.02 -33.53
CA GLN A 292 -8.80 -33.32 -33.64
C GLN A 292 -9.80 -34.45 -33.94
N GLU A 293 -10.94 -34.50 -33.25
CA GLU A 293 -12.03 -35.45 -33.50
C GLU A 293 -12.48 -35.38 -34.98
N LEU A 294 -12.78 -34.19 -35.47
CA LEU A 294 -13.14 -33.95 -36.88
C LEU A 294 -12.01 -34.21 -37.90
N ARG A 295 -10.76 -34.42 -37.44
CA ARG A 295 -9.64 -34.90 -38.29
C ARG A 295 -9.56 -36.42 -38.27
N GLU A 296 -9.81 -37.06 -37.12
CA GLU A 296 -9.86 -38.51 -36.98
C GLU A 296 -11.05 -39.10 -37.74
N ASP A 297 -12.25 -38.51 -37.60
CA ASP A 297 -13.45 -38.85 -38.39
C ASP A 297 -13.18 -38.76 -39.89
N LYS A 298 -12.48 -37.70 -40.33
CA LYS A 298 -12.09 -37.55 -41.75
C LYS A 298 -11.06 -38.58 -42.20
N ARG A 299 -10.19 -39.06 -41.31
CA ARG A 299 -9.25 -40.16 -41.61
C ARG A 299 -10.01 -41.47 -41.77
N ILE A 300 -10.90 -41.81 -40.84
CA ILE A 300 -11.74 -43.01 -40.87
C ILE A 300 -12.69 -43.00 -42.09
N LEU A 301 -13.29 -41.85 -42.43
CA LEU A 301 -14.07 -41.67 -43.66
C LEU A 301 -13.21 -41.80 -44.93
N GLY A 302 -11.95 -41.39 -44.90
CA GLY A 302 -10.99 -41.60 -45.98
C GLY A 302 -10.61 -43.08 -46.16
N GLU A 303 -10.32 -43.78 -45.06
CA GLU A 303 -9.98 -45.21 -45.03
C GLU A 303 -11.16 -46.07 -45.52
N THR A 304 -12.37 -45.82 -45.01
CA THR A 304 -13.58 -46.52 -45.44
C THR A 304 -13.95 -46.21 -46.90
N LYS A 305 -13.77 -44.96 -47.36
CA LYS A 305 -13.91 -44.62 -48.78
C LYS A 305 -12.92 -45.40 -49.66
N ALA A 306 -11.64 -45.44 -49.29
CA ALA A 306 -10.62 -46.15 -50.06
C ALA A 306 -10.90 -47.67 -50.13
N MET A 307 -11.34 -48.27 -49.02
CA MET A 307 -11.76 -49.67 -48.95
C MET A 307 -12.98 -49.96 -49.86
N LEU A 308 -13.96 -49.05 -49.91
CA LEU A 308 -15.10 -49.17 -50.82
C LEU A 308 -14.70 -48.98 -52.29
N GLU A 309 -13.74 -48.10 -52.58
CA GLU A 309 -13.19 -47.92 -53.92
C GLU A 309 -12.41 -49.18 -54.38
N GLU A 310 -11.62 -49.80 -53.51
CA GLU A 310 -10.95 -51.08 -53.80
C GLU A 310 -11.95 -52.22 -54.03
N GLN A 311 -13.03 -52.32 -53.23
CA GLN A 311 -14.11 -53.29 -53.46
C GLN A 311 -14.85 -53.06 -54.78
N LEU A 312 -15.04 -51.79 -55.18
CA LEU A 312 -15.64 -51.42 -56.46
C LEU A 312 -14.71 -51.79 -57.63
N GLU A 313 -13.41 -51.52 -57.52
CA GLU A 313 -12.43 -51.95 -58.53
C GLU A 313 -12.30 -53.48 -58.62
N GLY A 314 -12.26 -54.19 -57.49
CA GLY A 314 -12.31 -55.64 -57.46
C GLY A 314 -13.56 -56.21 -58.12
N SER A 315 -14.68 -55.49 -58.02
CA SER A 315 -15.93 -55.82 -58.73
C SER A 315 -15.84 -55.53 -60.23
N ARG A 316 -15.25 -54.41 -60.65
CA ARG A 316 -14.99 -54.09 -62.06
C ARG A 316 -14.07 -55.13 -62.72
N ARG A 317 -12.94 -55.46 -62.09
CA ARG A 317 -12.01 -56.52 -62.52
C ARG A 317 -12.71 -57.88 -62.72
N ARG A 318 -13.65 -58.24 -61.84
CA ARG A 318 -14.47 -59.45 -61.99
C ARG A 318 -15.42 -59.38 -63.19
N VAL A 319 -16.05 -58.23 -63.45
CA VAL A 319 -16.93 -58.03 -64.62
C VAL A 319 -16.11 -58.04 -65.92
N GLU A 320 -14.95 -57.38 -65.95
CA GLU A 320 -14.01 -57.42 -67.08
C GLU A 320 -13.57 -58.85 -67.41
N HIS A 321 -13.23 -59.65 -66.38
CA HIS A 321 -12.90 -61.06 -66.55
C HIS A 321 -14.10 -61.89 -67.02
N ALA A 322 -15.32 -61.61 -66.56
CA ALA A 322 -16.53 -62.26 -67.07
C ALA A 322 -16.76 -61.97 -68.56
N VAL A 323 -16.63 -60.72 -68.99
CA VAL A 323 -16.72 -60.32 -70.41
C VAL A 323 -15.62 -60.98 -71.26
N GLN A 324 -14.41 -61.14 -70.72
CA GLN A 324 -13.33 -61.88 -71.39
C GLN A 324 -13.69 -63.37 -71.56
N LEU A 325 -14.29 -64.01 -70.54
CA LEU A 325 -14.76 -65.39 -70.63
C LEU A 325 -15.93 -65.54 -71.60
N GLU A 326 -16.88 -64.60 -71.63
CA GLU A 326 -17.97 -64.57 -72.62
C GLU A 326 -17.45 -64.46 -74.05
N ALA A 327 -16.45 -63.58 -74.29
CA ALA A 327 -15.79 -63.48 -75.60
C ALA A 327 -15.07 -64.79 -75.99
N GLN A 328 -14.44 -65.48 -75.04
CA GLN A 328 -13.84 -66.79 -75.28
C GLN A 328 -14.89 -67.87 -75.57
N LEU A 329 -16.01 -67.89 -74.83
CA LEU A 329 -17.13 -68.81 -75.07
C LEU A 329 -17.79 -68.58 -76.44
N LEU A 330 -18.00 -67.32 -76.85
CA LEU A 330 -18.49 -66.98 -78.18
C LEU A 330 -17.52 -67.45 -79.27
N LYS A 331 -16.21 -67.25 -79.09
CA LYS A 331 -15.18 -67.72 -80.03
C LYS A 331 -15.09 -69.25 -80.11
N ALA A 332 -15.26 -69.95 -78.98
CA ALA A 332 -15.34 -71.41 -78.96
C ALA A 332 -16.62 -71.93 -79.63
N ARG A 333 -17.75 -71.25 -79.42
CA ARG A 333 -19.04 -71.58 -80.06
C ARG A 333 -19.02 -71.35 -81.56
N ALA A 334 -18.37 -70.28 -82.04
CA ALA A 334 -18.16 -70.02 -83.47
C ALA A 334 -17.36 -71.17 -84.13
N ARG A 335 -16.24 -71.57 -83.53
CA ARG A 335 -15.44 -72.73 -83.96
C ARG A 335 -16.22 -74.04 -83.94
N LEU A 336 -17.08 -74.24 -82.95
CA LEU A 336 -17.95 -75.41 -82.90
C LEU A 336 -18.93 -75.41 -84.10
N SER A 337 -19.52 -74.26 -84.44
CA SER A 337 -20.39 -74.13 -85.61
C SER A 337 -19.66 -74.30 -86.94
N GLU A 338 -18.42 -73.80 -87.07
CA GLU A 338 -17.54 -74.03 -88.21
C GLU A 338 -17.30 -75.54 -88.39
N CYS A 339 -16.83 -76.24 -87.35
CA CYS A 339 -16.57 -77.67 -87.43
C CYS A 339 -17.83 -78.54 -87.58
N THR A 340 -19.02 -78.09 -87.15
CA THR A 340 -20.27 -78.79 -87.52
C THR A 340 -20.61 -78.61 -88.99
N LEU A 341 -20.41 -77.41 -89.57
CA LEU A 341 -20.65 -77.15 -90.98
C LEU A 341 -19.69 -77.95 -91.87
N GLU A 342 -18.40 -78.00 -91.50
CA GLU A 342 -17.40 -78.87 -92.15
C GLU A 342 -17.85 -80.34 -92.13
N ARG A 343 -18.26 -80.85 -90.96
CA ARG A 343 -18.74 -82.24 -90.81
C ARG A 343 -20.00 -82.54 -91.60
N ASP A 344 -20.93 -81.60 -91.73
CA ASP A 344 -22.16 -81.80 -92.51
C ASP A 344 -21.89 -81.69 -94.03
N LEU A 345 -20.93 -80.85 -94.44
CA LEU A 345 -20.41 -80.83 -95.81
C LEU A 345 -19.72 -82.16 -96.16
N ASP A 346 -18.78 -82.63 -95.34
CA ASP A 346 -18.12 -83.94 -95.46
C ASP A 346 -19.14 -85.07 -95.53
N ARG A 347 -20.14 -85.06 -94.65
CA ARG A 347 -21.23 -86.05 -94.64
C ARG A 347 -22.03 -86.02 -95.94
N SER A 348 -22.32 -84.83 -96.50
CA SER A 348 -22.98 -84.70 -97.80
C SER A 348 -22.09 -85.22 -98.95
N GLN A 349 -20.78 -85.08 -98.85
CA GLN A 349 -19.82 -85.56 -99.86
C GLN A 349 -19.65 -87.08 -99.79
N VAL A 350 -19.54 -87.65 -98.58
CA VAL A 350 -19.57 -89.11 -98.36
C VAL A 350 -20.88 -89.69 -98.87
N GLN A 351 -22.03 -89.04 -98.62
CA GLN A 351 -23.31 -89.49 -99.13
C GLN A 351 -23.36 -89.48 -100.68
N LYS A 352 -22.92 -88.40 -101.34
CA LYS A 352 -22.81 -88.34 -102.81
C LYS A 352 -21.87 -89.42 -103.37
N LEU A 353 -20.75 -89.70 -102.70
CA LEU A 353 -19.82 -90.76 -103.07
C LEU A 353 -20.42 -92.16 -102.89
N LEU A 354 -21.26 -92.37 -101.87
CA LEU A 354 -22.00 -93.63 -101.68
C LEU A 354 -23.10 -93.81 -102.73
N GLU A 355 -23.82 -92.74 -103.07
CA GLU A 355 -24.82 -92.72 -104.16
C GLU A 355 -24.16 -93.03 -105.51
N GLN A 356 -23.02 -92.41 -105.82
CA GLN A 356 -22.20 -92.72 -107.00
C GLN A 356 -21.65 -94.15 -106.98
N ASN A 357 -21.20 -94.66 -105.83
CA ASN A 357 -20.71 -96.04 -105.73
C ASN A 357 -21.85 -97.06 -105.89
N ALA A 358 -23.08 -96.73 -105.47
CA ALA A 358 -24.26 -97.53 -105.72
C ALA A 358 -24.66 -97.50 -107.21
N GLN A 359 -24.62 -96.33 -107.87
CA GLN A 359 -24.83 -96.19 -109.31
C GLN A 359 -23.83 -97.03 -110.11
N LEU A 360 -22.53 -96.89 -109.84
CA LEU A 360 -21.46 -97.67 -110.49
C LEU A 360 -21.60 -99.19 -110.25
N ARG A 361 -22.16 -99.63 -109.12
CA ARG A 361 -22.47 -101.06 -108.87
C ARG A 361 -23.67 -101.53 -109.69
N LEU A 362 -24.72 -100.71 -109.83
CA LEU A 362 -25.88 -101.02 -110.66
C LEU A 362 -25.50 -101.05 -112.15
N GLU A 363 -24.67 -100.11 -112.60
CA GLU A 363 -24.09 -100.09 -113.95
C GLU A 363 -23.21 -101.32 -114.19
N HIS A 364 -22.30 -101.64 -113.26
CA HIS A 364 -21.47 -102.84 -113.38
C HIS A 364 -22.33 -104.12 -113.41
N GLN A 365 -23.34 -104.23 -112.56
CA GLN A 365 -24.24 -105.38 -112.57
C GLN A 365 -25.05 -105.46 -113.87
N ALA A 366 -25.54 -104.34 -114.41
CA ALA A 366 -26.17 -104.31 -115.72
C ALA A 366 -25.22 -104.79 -116.84
N THR A 367 -23.94 -104.37 -116.84
CA THR A 367 -22.95 -104.88 -117.81
C THR A 367 -22.61 -106.37 -117.62
N LEU A 368 -22.76 -106.92 -116.41
CA LEU A 368 -22.63 -108.36 -116.15
C LEU A 368 -23.84 -109.13 -116.66
N ASP A 369 -25.06 -108.63 -116.40
CA ASP A 369 -26.30 -109.22 -116.91
C ASP A 369 -26.37 -109.17 -118.45
N GLU A 370 -25.86 -108.10 -119.06
CA GLU A 370 -25.66 -107.95 -120.51
C GLU A 370 -24.61 -108.94 -121.05
N ASN A 371 -23.50 -109.16 -120.33
CA ASN A 371 -22.53 -110.21 -120.67
C ASN A 371 -23.13 -111.63 -120.57
N VAL A 372 -24.00 -111.90 -119.60
CA VAL A 372 -24.71 -113.18 -119.48
C VAL A 372 -25.68 -113.38 -120.65
N GLN A 373 -26.37 -112.32 -121.07
CA GLN A 373 -27.23 -112.35 -122.27
C GLN A 373 -26.40 -112.65 -123.54
N LEU A 374 -25.30 -111.92 -123.76
CA LEU A 374 -24.40 -112.12 -124.90
C LEU A 374 -23.73 -113.50 -124.91
N GLN A 375 -23.40 -114.07 -123.73
CA GLN A 375 -22.94 -115.47 -123.64
C GLN A 375 -24.05 -116.48 -124.01
N GLY A 376 -25.30 -116.21 -123.63
CA GLY A 376 -26.45 -117.00 -124.06
C GLY A 376 -26.69 -116.95 -125.57
N GLU A 377 -26.44 -115.81 -126.21
CA GLU A 377 -26.53 -115.64 -127.67
C GLU A 377 -25.37 -116.32 -128.40
N LEU A 378 -24.13 -116.17 -127.92
CA LEU A 378 -22.96 -116.86 -128.47
C LEU A 378 -23.06 -118.39 -128.40
N GLN A 379 -23.75 -118.94 -127.40
CA GLN A 379 -24.03 -120.38 -127.34
C GLN A 379 -25.12 -120.82 -128.32
N ARG A 380 -26.14 -119.98 -128.58
CA ARG A 380 -27.19 -120.24 -129.58
C ARG A 380 -26.67 -120.17 -131.01
N LEU A 381 -25.75 -119.25 -131.30
CA LEU A 381 -25.20 -119.00 -132.64
C LEU A 381 -24.25 -120.10 -133.18
N ARG A 382 -24.04 -121.20 -132.45
CA ARG A 382 -23.11 -122.28 -132.84
C ARG A 382 -23.76 -123.52 -133.45
N ALA A 383 -25.09 -123.54 -133.63
CA ALA A 383 -25.81 -124.67 -134.22
C ALA A 383 -26.90 -124.23 -135.21
N GLN A 384 -26.77 -124.73 -136.45
CA GLN A 384 -27.73 -124.67 -137.57
C GLN A 384 -27.95 -123.30 -138.25
N ALA A 385 -28.01 -123.34 -139.58
CA ALA A 385 -28.37 -122.21 -140.44
C ALA A 385 -29.38 -122.69 -141.49
N THR A 386 -30.58 -122.12 -141.49
CA THR A 386 -31.58 -122.13 -142.57
C THR A 386 -32.65 -121.07 -142.27
N SER A 387 -33.40 -120.65 -143.29
CA SER A 387 -34.32 -119.47 -143.28
C SER A 387 -35.80 -119.94 -143.44
N PRO A 388 -36.88 -119.11 -143.45
CA PRO A 388 -36.92 -117.63 -143.43
C PRO A 388 -38.12 -116.91 -142.71
N ARG A 389 -38.02 -115.55 -142.67
CA ARG A 389 -39.10 -114.53 -142.89
C ARG A 389 -40.19 -114.18 -141.85
N THR A 390 -40.33 -112.87 -141.57
CA THR A 390 -41.64 -112.14 -141.49
C THR A 390 -41.43 -110.60 -141.60
N GLU A 391 -42.50 -109.83 -141.82
CA GLU A 391 -42.56 -108.38 -142.16
C GLU A 391 -43.39 -107.61 -141.08
N ASN A 392 -43.28 -106.31 -140.76
CA ASN A 392 -43.35 -105.03 -141.53
C ASN A 392 -44.76 -104.70 -142.10
N SER A 393 -45.28 -103.45 -142.06
CA SER A 393 -44.71 -102.14 -141.67
C SER A 393 -45.78 -101.10 -141.16
N LEU A 394 -45.40 -99.81 -141.05
CA LEU A 394 -46.21 -98.64 -140.63
C LEU A 394 -47.48 -98.35 -141.47
N LEU A 395 -48.59 -97.95 -140.81
CA LEU A 395 -49.39 -96.75 -141.16
C LEU A 395 -50.44 -96.42 -140.07
N GLU A 396 -50.56 -95.13 -139.69
CA GLU A 396 -51.82 -94.37 -139.44
C GLU A 396 -51.45 -93.02 -138.76
N GLN A 397 -51.29 -91.98 -139.56
CA GLN A 397 -51.25 -90.59 -139.10
C GLN A 397 -52.49 -89.86 -139.63
N LEU A 398 -52.83 -88.73 -139.00
CA LEU A 398 -53.88 -87.77 -139.37
C LEU A 398 -55.32 -88.20 -139.07
N ASN A 399 -55.88 -87.62 -138.00
CA ASN A 399 -57.06 -86.79 -138.21
C ASN A 399 -57.04 -85.58 -137.27
N THR A 400 -57.22 -84.39 -137.84
CA THR A 400 -57.24 -83.07 -137.16
C THR A 400 -58.54 -82.33 -137.52
N ASP A 401 -58.70 -81.10 -137.02
CA ASP A 401 -59.70 -80.11 -137.44
C ASP A 401 -61.18 -80.35 -137.03
N ALA A 402 -61.44 -80.34 -135.71
CA ALA A 402 -62.78 -80.15 -135.16
C ALA A 402 -62.87 -79.06 -134.06
N GLU A 403 -61.79 -78.82 -133.31
CA GLU A 403 -61.81 -78.01 -132.07
C GLU A 403 -61.61 -76.49 -132.31
N THR A 404 -61.13 -76.11 -133.49
CA THR A 404 -60.56 -74.77 -133.78
C THR A 404 -61.58 -73.65 -134.03
N ARG A 405 -62.85 -73.97 -134.28
CA ARG A 405 -63.87 -72.98 -134.72
C ARG A 405 -64.93 -72.61 -133.67
N ALA A 406 -64.97 -73.27 -132.51
CA ALA A 406 -65.92 -72.92 -131.44
C ALA A 406 -65.36 -71.85 -130.47
N LEU A 407 -64.11 -72.01 -130.02
CA LEU A 407 -63.50 -71.18 -128.97
C LEU A 407 -63.23 -69.72 -129.37
N HIS A 408 -63.23 -69.41 -130.67
CA HIS A 408 -62.82 -68.09 -131.18
C HIS A 408 -63.74 -66.96 -130.67
N PHE A 409 -65.06 -67.18 -130.65
CA PHE A 409 -66.04 -66.17 -130.24
C PHE A 409 -66.21 -66.04 -128.71
N GLU A 410 -65.86 -67.07 -127.94
CA GLU A 410 -65.89 -66.98 -126.46
C GLU A 410 -64.72 -66.18 -125.89
N LEU A 411 -63.54 -66.29 -126.51
CA LEU A 411 -62.34 -65.58 -126.08
C LEU A 411 -62.44 -64.07 -126.30
N GLU A 412 -63.11 -63.63 -127.37
CA GLU A 412 -63.17 -62.22 -127.75
C GLU A 412 -64.09 -61.40 -126.83
N ASN A 413 -65.24 -61.96 -126.42
CA ASN A 413 -66.12 -61.34 -125.42
C ASN A 413 -65.46 -61.21 -124.04
N ARG A 414 -64.73 -62.24 -123.58
CA ARG A 414 -63.97 -62.18 -122.32
C ARG A 414 -62.89 -61.08 -122.33
N ARG A 415 -62.25 -60.85 -123.48
CA ARG A 415 -61.17 -59.87 -123.63
C ARG A 415 -61.62 -58.42 -123.38
N LEU A 416 -62.85 -58.09 -123.79
CA LEU A 416 -63.42 -56.75 -123.61
C LEU A 416 -63.87 -56.45 -122.18
N GLN A 417 -64.14 -57.48 -121.37
CA GLN A 417 -64.47 -57.30 -119.95
C GLN A 417 -63.22 -57.06 -119.09
N VAL A 418 -62.13 -57.79 -119.32
CA VAL A 418 -60.85 -57.62 -118.60
C VAL A 418 -60.33 -56.18 -118.73
N LEU A 419 -60.27 -55.63 -119.95
CA LEU A 419 -59.81 -54.27 -120.22
C LEU A 419 -60.66 -53.17 -119.53
N LEU A 420 -61.94 -53.45 -119.24
CA LEU A 420 -62.83 -52.49 -118.57
C LEU A 420 -62.57 -52.42 -117.06
N ASP A 421 -62.17 -53.53 -116.45
CA ASP A 421 -61.90 -53.60 -115.02
C ASP A 421 -60.45 -53.22 -114.69
N GLU A 422 -59.49 -53.53 -115.58
CA GLU A 422 -58.11 -53.01 -115.52
C GLU A 422 -58.08 -51.47 -115.48
N MET A 423 -58.86 -50.80 -116.34
CA MET A 423 -58.97 -49.34 -116.39
C MET A 423 -59.61 -48.70 -115.14
N LYS A 424 -60.41 -49.45 -114.37
CA LYS A 424 -60.95 -48.97 -113.08
C LYS A 424 -59.92 -49.15 -111.97
N ALA A 425 -59.34 -50.36 -111.87
CA ALA A 425 -58.33 -50.69 -110.87
C ALA A 425 -57.12 -49.74 -110.94
N GLN A 426 -56.63 -49.39 -112.13
CA GLN A 426 -55.53 -48.43 -112.30
C GLN A 426 -55.88 -47.03 -111.75
N ASN A 427 -57.12 -46.57 -111.94
CA ASN A 427 -57.57 -45.23 -111.54
C ASN A 427 -57.86 -45.15 -110.03
N GLU A 428 -58.21 -46.26 -109.39
CA GLU A 428 -58.35 -46.38 -107.93
C GLU A 428 -56.98 -46.54 -107.25
N CYS A 429 -56.09 -47.40 -107.77
CA CYS A 429 -54.72 -47.53 -107.25
C CYS A 429 -53.93 -46.23 -107.34
N ALA A 430 -54.01 -45.47 -108.45
CA ALA A 430 -53.31 -44.20 -108.60
C ALA A 430 -53.71 -43.18 -107.52
N LYS A 431 -55.00 -43.09 -107.17
CA LYS A 431 -55.51 -42.21 -106.11
C LYS A 431 -55.08 -42.67 -104.72
N ILE A 432 -55.04 -43.97 -104.47
CA ILE A 432 -54.55 -44.52 -103.19
C ILE A 432 -53.07 -44.19 -103.04
N GLU A 433 -52.25 -44.41 -104.07
CA GLU A 433 -50.84 -44.05 -104.07
C GLU A 433 -50.57 -42.55 -103.84
N GLU A 434 -51.35 -41.65 -104.46
CA GLU A 434 -51.21 -40.20 -104.23
C GLU A 434 -51.57 -39.81 -102.78
N LEU A 435 -52.63 -40.40 -102.22
CA LEU A 435 -53.04 -40.16 -100.84
C LEU A 435 -52.04 -40.74 -99.83
N GLU A 436 -51.47 -41.92 -100.08
CA GLU A 436 -50.40 -42.51 -99.27
C GLU A 436 -49.12 -41.67 -99.31
N LYS A 437 -48.72 -41.17 -100.49
CA LYS A 437 -47.56 -40.28 -100.63
C LYS A 437 -47.78 -38.95 -99.90
N ALA A 438 -48.99 -38.38 -99.96
CA ALA A 438 -49.36 -37.17 -99.22
C ALA A 438 -49.38 -37.41 -97.69
N ALA A 439 -49.94 -38.53 -97.23
CA ALA A 439 -49.97 -38.90 -95.81
C ALA A 439 -48.56 -39.16 -95.26
N LEU A 440 -47.69 -39.86 -96.01
CA LEU A 440 -46.30 -40.09 -95.66
C LEU A 440 -45.50 -38.78 -95.60
N ALA A 441 -45.71 -37.87 -96.56
CA ALA A 441 -45.09 -36.54 -96.55
C ALA A 441 -45.49 -35.73 -95.31
N SER A 442 -46.80 -35.64 -95.03
CA SER A 442 -47.33 -34.94 -93.86
C SER A 442 -46.83 -35.55 -92.54
N ASN A 443 -46.73 -36.88 -92.45
CA ASN A 443 -46.17 -37.57 -91.27
C ASN A 443 -44.65 -37.32 -91.12
N LEU A 444 -43.90 -37.25 -92.23
CA LEU A 444 -42.49 -36.84 -92.21
C LEU A 444 -42.31 -35.39 -91.72
N GLU A 445 -43.21 -34.49 -92.12
CA GLU A 445 -43.21 -33.09 -91.68
C GLU A 445 -43.62 -32.97 -90.21
N ALA A 446 -44.63 -33.71 -89.75
CA ALA A 446 -44.98 -33.81 -88.33
C ALA A 446 -43.80 -34.32 -87.49
N GLN A 447 -43.08 -35.36 -87.94
CA GLN A 447 -41.88 -35.84 -87.26
C GLN A 447 -40.72 -34.83 -87.27
N ARG A 448 -40.56 -34.04 -88.35
CA ARG A 448 -39.56 -32.96 -88.41
C ARG A 448 -39.91 -31.82 -87.44
N LEU A 449 -41.18 -31.41 -87.40
CA LEU A 449 -41.67 -30.38 -86.48
C LEU A 449 -41.58 -30.84 -85.03
N GLN A 450 -41.90 -32.10 -84.72
CA GLN A 450 -41.72 -32.66 -83.38
C GLN A 450 -40.24 -32.65 -82.97
N LYS A 451 -39.33 -33.15 -83.81
CA LYS A 451 -37.88 -33.13 -83.51
C LYS A 451 -37.33 -31.71 -83.37
N ALA A 452 -37.85 -30.74 -84.12
CA ALA A 452 -37.49 -29.33 -83.97
C ALA A 452 -38.05 -28.73 -82.66
N LEU A 453 -39.27 -29.09 -82.26
CA LEU A 453 -39.88 -28.71 -80.99
C LEU A 453 -39.10 -29.30 -79.81
N ASP A 454 -38.81 -30.60 -79.82
CA ASP A 454 -38.03 -31.29 -78.79
C ASP A 454 -36.63 -30.66 -78.64
N ALA A 455 -35.96 -30.37 -79.76
CA ALA A 455 -34.67 -29.68 -79.76
C ALA A 455 -34.77 -28.24 -79.23
N SER A 456 -35.88 -27.52 -79.50
CA SER A 456 -36.12 -26.18 -78.94
C SER A 456 -36.39 -26.23 -77.42
N GLN A 457 -37.13 -27.23 -76.94
CA GLN A 457 -37.39 -27.45 -75.51
C GLN A 457 -36.10 -27.84 -74.78
N SER A 458 -35.27 -28.70 -75.36
CA SER A 458 -33.95 -29.04 -74.82
C SER A 458 -33.03 -27.81 -74.71
N ARG A 459 -33.01 -26.93 -75.71
CA ARG A 459 -32.28 -25.65 -75.66
C ARG A 459 -32.84 -24.70 -74.59
N LEU A 460 -34.16 -24.58 -74.49
CA LEU A 460 -34.81 -23.77 -73.45
C LEU A 460 -34.52 -24.31 -72.03
N SER A 461 -34.43 -25.63 -71.86
CA SER A 461 -34.05 -26.21 -70.57
C SER A 461 -32.59 -25.94 -70.21
N SER A 462 -31.65 -26.11 -71.16
CA SER A 462 -30.22 -25.77 -70.97
C SER A 462 -30.06 -24.30 -70.58
N CYS A 463 -30.63 -23.39 -71.38
CA CYS A 463 -30.51 -21.95 -71.16
C CYS A 463 -31.19 -21.51 -69.85
N ARG A 464 -32.24 -22.21 -69.40
CA ARG A 464 -32.86 -22.01 -68.08
C ARG A 464 -31.96 -22.49 -66.94
N THR A 465 -31.26 -23.62 -67.08
CA THR A 465 -30.28 -24.07 -66.07
C THR A 465 -29.03 -23.19 -66.04
N GLU A 466 -28.60 -22.66 -67.19
CA GLU A 466 -27.51 -21.67 -67.29
C GLU A 466 -27.89 -20.36 -66.58
N LEU A 467 -29.11 -19.86 -66.79
CA LEU A 467 -29.63 -18.69 -66.09
C LEU A 467 -29.69 -18.92 -64.57
N GLN A 468 -30.21 -20.05 -64.11
CA GLN A 468 -30.26 -20.40 -62.69
C GLN A 468 -28.86 -20.55 -62.07
N ALA A 469 -27.88 -21.05 -62.83
CA ALA A 469 -26.49 -21.10 -62.38
C ALA A 469 -25.89 -19.68 -62.24
N ALA A 470 -26.14 -18.79 -63.21
CA ALA A 470 -25.70 -17.40 -63.17
C ALA A 470 -26.38 -16.60 -62.03
N GLU A 471 -27.68 -16.81 -61.78
CA GLU A 471 -28.40 -16.25 -60.63
C GLU A 471 -27.78 -16.73 -59.30
N ALA A 472 -27.47 -18.02 -59.19
CA ALA A 472 -26.82 -18.60 -58.02
C ALA A 472 -25.37 -18.13 -57.81
N GLU A 473 -24.61 -17.84 -58.88
CA GLU A 473 -23.31 -17.16 -58.76
C GLU A 473 -23.45 -15.70 -58.35
N ASN A 474 -24.41 -14.96 -58.92
CA ASN A 474 -24.64 -13.56 -58.58
C ASN A 474 -25.05 -13.41 -57.09
N ALA A 475 -25.89 -14.31 -56.57
CA ALA A 475 -26.21 -14.37 -55.14
C ALA A 475 -24.99 -14.68 -54.25
N LYS A 476 -24.10 -15.60 -54.67
CA LYS A 476 -22.83 -15.86 -53.95
C LYS A 476 -21.93 -14.63 -53.96
N LEU A 477 -21.80 -13.95 -55.11
CA LEU A 477 -21.00 -12.74 -55.27
C LEU A 477 -21.52 -11.57 -54.44
N GLN A 478 -22.85 -11.42 -54.33
CA GLN A 478 -23.45 -10.44 -53.42
C GLN A 478 -23.10 -10.74 -51.97
N SER A 479 -23.23 -12.01 -51.53
CA SER A 479 -22.86 -12.43 -50.18
C SER A 479 -21.37 -12.25 -49.87
N THR A 480 -20.46 -12.53 -50.81
CA THR A 480 -19.02 -12.27 -50.60
C THR A 480 -18.70 -10.78 -50.59
N LEU A 481 -19.38 -9.95 -51.38
CA LEU A 481 -19.21 -8.49 -51.41
C LEU A 481 -19.74 -7.84 -50.12
N GLU A 482 -20.84 -8.32 -49.56
CA GLU A 482 -21.34 -7.93 -48.23
C GLU A 482 -20.39 -8.37 -47.11
N SER A 483 -19.87 -9.60 -47.17
CA SER A 483 -18.84 -10.09 -46.24
C SER A 483 -17.60 -9.21 -46.28
N LEU A 484 -17.06 -8.90 -47.47
CA LEU A 484 -15.91 -8.01 -47.66
C LEU A 484 -16.18 -6.58 -47.18
N LYS A 485 -17.39 -6.03 -47.38
CA LYS A 485 -17.79 -4.73 -46.80
C LYS A 485 -17.73 -4.77 -45.26
N SER A 486 -18.24 -5.83 -44.64
CA SER A 486 -18.21 -5.98 -43.17
C SER A 486 -16.79 -6.15 -42.64
N GLN A 487 -15.91 -6.82 -43.40
CA GLN A 487 -14.49 -6.95 -43.08
C GLN A 487 -13.75 -5.61 -43.20
N LEU A 488 -14.02 -4.82 -44.26
CA LEU A 488 -13.45 -3.48 -44.44
C LEU A 488 -13.87 -2.53 -43.31
N GLN A 489 -15.14 -2.57 -42.89
CA GLN A 489 -15.64 -1.78 -41.76
C GLN A 489 -14.96 -2.18 -40.43
N ARG A 490 -14.73 -3.48 -40.19
CA ARG A 490 -13.99 -3.95 -39.01
C ARG A 490 -12.53 -3.53 -39.04
N MET A 491 -11.87 -3.65 -40.19
CA MET A 491 -10.49 -3.16 -40.38
C MET A 491 -10.40 -1.66 -40.06
N HIS A 492 -11.35 -0.85 -40.54
CA HIS A 492 -11.34 0.58 -40.28
C HIS A 492 -11.61 0.94 -38.80
N SER A 493 -12.42 0.15 -38.09
CA SER A 493 -12.57 0.27 -36.63
C SER A 493 -11.24 0.00 -35.93
N ILE A 494 -10.57 -1.09 -36.29
CA ILE A 494 -9.26 -1.49 -35.73
C ILE A 494 -8.16 -0.46 -36.07
N GLU A 495 -8.22 0.20 -37.23
CA GLU A 495 -7.33 1.32 -37.59
C GLU A 495 -7.56 2.55 -36.71
N LEU A 496 -8.81 2.93 -36.43
CA LEU A 496 -9.12 4.02 -35.50
C LEU A 496 -8.72 3.67 -34.06
N GLU A 497 -9.08 2.47 -33.59
CA GLU A 497 -8.71 1.97 -32.26
C GLU A 497 -7.19 1.92 -32.09
N GLY A 498 -6.46 1.51 -33.12
CA GLY A 498 -5.00 1.55 -33.17
C GLY A 498 -4.43 2.97 -33.06
N ALA A 499 -4.96 3.93 -33.83
CA ALA A 499 -4.55 5.33 -33.75
C ALA A 499 -4.84 5.96 -32.38
N ASP A 500 -6.01 5.69 -31.79
CA ASP A 500 -6.34 6.15 -30.44
C ASP A 500 -5.40 5.54 -29.39
N LEU A 501 -5.09 4.25 -29.49
CA LEU A 501 -4.10 3.57 -28.64
C LEU A 501 -2.68 4.14 -28.80
N GLU A 502 -2.26 4.51 -30.02
CA GLU A 502 -1.00 5.22 -30.24
C GLU A 502 -0.97 6.59 -29.54
N THR A 503 -2.06 7.37 -29.60
CA THR A 503 -2.12 8.64 -28.85
C THR A 503 -2.11 8.43 -27.33
N TRP A 504 -2.76 7.37 -26.84
CA TRP A 504 -2.73 6.99 -25.42
C TRP A 504 -1.34 6.56 -24.96
N LEU A 505 -0.64 5.72 -25.74
CA LEU A 505 0.75 5.36 -25.50
C LEU A 505 1.64 6.59 -25.44
N HIS A 506 1.50 7.53 -26.38
CA HIS A 506 2.33 8.73 -26.39
C HIS A 506 2.08 9.65 -25.17
N ARG A 507 0.82 9.81 -24.73
CA ARG A 507 0.48 10.50 -23.47
C ARG A 507 1.11 9.79 -22.27
N ALA A 508 0.93 8.47 -22.15
CA ALA A 508 1.47 7.68 -21.03
C ALA A 508 3.02 7.70 -20.99
N GLU A 509 3.69 7.67 -22.14
CA GLU A 509 5.13 7.88 -22.19
C GLU A 509 5.54 9.29 -21.75
N GLN A 510 4.77 10.33 -22.12
CA GLN A 510 5.05 11.71 -21.76
C GLN A 510 4.88 11.92 -20.24
N GLU A 511 3.85 11.34 -19.66
CA GLU A 511 3.60 11.28 -18.21
C GLU A 511 4.72 10.54 -17.48
N ARG A 512 5.13 9.35 -17.97
CA ARG A 512 6.29 8.61 -17.42
C ARG A 512 7.55 9.47 -17.46
N ARG A 513 7.82 10.17 -18.59
CA ARG A 513 8.96 11.08 -18.73
C ARG A 513 8.90 12.28 -17.76
N SER A 514 7.73 12.73 -17.28
CA SER A 514 7.64 13.70 -16.17
C SER A 514 7.96 13.05 -14.82
N LEU A 515 7.33 11.90 -14.52
CA LEU A 515 7.55 11.18 -13.26
C LEU A 515 9.01 10.73 -13.09
N ASP A 516 9.69 10.30 -14.17
CA ASP A 516 11.12 9.98 -14.18
C ASP A 516 11.99 11.18 -13.78
N ARG A 517 11.63 12.41 -14.22
CA ARG A 517 12.34 13.65 -13.85
C ARG A 517 12.06 14.04 -12.41
N GLU A 518 10.83 13.87 -11.94
CA GLU A 518 10.45 14.17 -10.55
C GLU A 518 11.08 13.18 -9.57
N ALA A 519 11.07 11.89 -9.87
CA ALA A 519 11.80 10.86 -9.12
C ALA A 519 13.31 11.16 -9.09
N SER A 520 13.90 11.64 -10.18
CA SER A 520 15.31 12.04 -10.23
C SER A 520 15.61 13.27 -9.37
N ARG A 521 14.72 14.29 -9.38
CA ARG A 521 14.80 15.45 -8.47
C ARG A 521 14.69 15.03 -7.01
N LEU A 522 13.70 14.20 -6.67
CA LEU A 522 13.49 13.70 -5.31
C LEU A 522 14.69 12.88 -4.81
N ARG A 523 15.29 12.01 -5.65
CA ARG A 523 16.55 11.32 -5.33
C ARG A 523 17.70 12.28 -5.02
N SER A 524 17.88 13.33 -5.83
CA SER A 524 18.93 14.33 -5.58
C SER A 524 18.68 15.14 -4.29
N SER A 525 17.42 15.41 -3.96
CA SER A 525 17.05 16.06 -2.69
C SER A 525 17.21 15.13 -1.48
N LEU A 526 17.00 13.83 -1.64
CA LEU A 526 17.27 12.82 -0.61
C LEU A 526 18.77 12.73 -0.34
N GLN A 527 19.58 12.56 -1.38
CA GLN A 527 21.04 12.50 -1.25
C GLN A 527 21.64 13.74 -0.58
N ALA A 528 21.12 14.94 -0.88
CA ALA A 528 21.53 16.17 -0.21
C ALA A 528 21.07 16.24 1.28
N LYS A 529 19.96 15.59 1.63
CA LYS A 529 19.51 15.44 3.02
C LYS A 529 20.33 14.41 3.78
N ASP A 530 20.64 13.27 3.18
CA ASP A 530 21.51 12.24 3.74
C ASP A 530 22.90 12.83 4.06
N GLN A 531 23.49 13.58 3.12
CA GLN A 531 24.73 14.34 3.34
C GLN A 531 24.62 15.31 4.54
N SER A 532 23.53 16.07 4.65
CA SER A 532 23.32 16.96 5.80
C SER A 532 23.11 16.22 7.13
N LEU A 533 22.59 14.98 7.10
CA LEU A 533 22.44 14.13 8.28
C LEU A 533 23.79 13.51 8.69
N ASP A 534 24.65 13.14 7.75
CA ASP A 534 26.02 12.70 8.01
C ASP A 534 26.86 13.86 8.61
N GLU A 535 26.75 15.07 8.04
CA GLU A 535 27.38 16.28 8.58
C GLU A 535 26.92 16.56 10.03
N LEU A 536 25.61 16.57 10.28
CA LEU A 536 25.06 16.78 11.62
C LEU A 536 25.44 15.67 12.59
N SER A 537 25.45 14.41 12.16
CA SER A 537 25.86 13.26 12.99
C SER A 537 27.34 13.33 13.35
N SER A 538 28.19 13.73 12.39
CA SER A 538 29.61 14.00 12.65
C SER A 538 29.78 15.11 13.70
N ARG A 539 28.98 16.19 13.58
CA ARG A 539 28.99 17.35 14.48
C ARG A 539 28.53 16.98 15.89
N VAL A 540 27.46 16.20 16.03
CA VAL A 540 27.03 15.63 17.32
C VAL A 540 28.16 14.81 17.92
N SER A 541 28.80 13.92 17.16
CA SER A 541 29.90 13.10 17.68
C SER A 541 31.12 13.94 18.12
N THR A 542 31.38 15.10 17.51
CA THR A 542 32.42 16.04 18.01
C THR A 542 32.01 16.70 19.32
N LEU A 543 30.78 17.22 19.40
CA LEU A 543 30.24 17.87 20.60
C LEU A 543 30.11 16.89 21.78
N GLU A 544 29.84 15.61 21.53
CA GLU A 544 29.83 14.55 22.55
C GLU A 544 31.22 14.28 23.12
N ARG A 545 32.26 14.23 22.27
CA ARG A 545 33.66 14.08 22.72
C ARG A 545 34.11 15.29 23.53
N GLU A 546 33.77 16.50 23.09
CA GLU A 546 33.99 17.75 23.83
C GLU A 546 33.25 17.73 25.18
N ASN A 547 31.99 17.30 25.23
CA ASN A 547 31.24 17.15 26.49
C ASN A 547 31.89 16.13 27.44
N GLN A 548 32.36 14.99 26.91
CA GLN A 548 33.07 13.98 27.71
C GLN A 548 34.41 14.50 28.25
N GLN A 549 35.12 15.35 27.49
CA GLN A 549 36.34 16.00 27.96
C GLN A 549 36.03 17.04 29.04
N LEU A 550 35.08 17.94 28.82
CA LEU A 550 34.66 18.95 29.80
C LEU A 550 34.15 18.31 31.11
N ARG A 551 33.46 17.16 31.04
CA ARG A 551 33.06 16.37 32.22
C ARG A 551 34.27 15.82 32.99
N LYS A 552 35.30 15.33 32.31
CA LYS A 552 36.56 14.87 32.95
C LYS A 552 37.34 16.04 33.57
N GLU A 553 37.30 17.21 32.95
CA GLU A 553 37.92 18.44 33.48
C GLU A 553 37.16 18.97 34.70
N ALA A 554 35.82 18.98 34.66
CA ALA A 554 34.98 19.31 35.82
C ALA A 554 35.18 18.33 36.99
N GLN A 555 35.33 17.02 36.72
CA GLN A 555 35.66 16.03 37.76
C GLN A 555 37.03 16.29 38.41
N LYS A 556 38.05 16.65 37.62
CA LYS A 556 39.36 17.05 38.16
C LYS A 556 39.28 18.33 39.00
N ALA A 557 38.52 19.32 38.54
CA ALA A 557 38.29 20.56 39.27
C ALA A 557 37.57 20.32 40.61
N ALA A 558 36.54 19.46 40.62
CA ALA A 558 35.84 19.06 41.84
C ALA A 558 36.76 18.31 42.83
N ALA A 559 37.60 17.40 42.34
CA ALA A 559 38.59 16.71 43.19
C ALA A 559 39.62 17.69 43.78
N SER A 560 40.07 18.69 43.00
CA SER A 560 40.96 19.74 43.50
C SER A 560 40.27 20.67 44.51
N ALA A 561 38.97 20.97 44.32
CA ALA A 561 38.21 21.78 45.26
C ALA A 561 38.00 21.06 46.60
N ALA A 562 37.69 19.76 46.59
CA ALA A 562 37.61 18.95 47.80
C ALA A 562 38.97 18.88 48.52
N HIS A 563 40.08 18.72 47.78
CA HIS A 563 41.41 18.75 48.40
C HIS A 563 41.76 20.10 49.02
N ASN A 564 41.35 21.22 48.39
CA ASN A 564 41.52 22.54 48.98
C ASN A 564 40.68 22.71 50.26
N GLN A 565 39.45 22.17 50.30
CA GLN A 565 38.63 22.17 51.52
C GLN A 565 39.25 21.34 52.65
N ASP A 566 39.84 20.18 52.36
CA ASP A 566 40.62 19.40 53.34
C ASP A 566 41.81 20.20 53.89
N LEU A 567 42.51 20.96 53.04
CA LEU A 567 43.62 21.81 53.44
C LEU A 567 43.15 23.01 54.27
N GLU A 568 42.05 23.67 53.88
CA GLU A 568 41.43 24.75 54.64
C GLU A 568 40.99 24.28 56.04
N HIS A 569 40.36 23.10 56.15
CA HIS A 569 39.99 22.51 57.44
C HIS A 569 41.22 22.25 58.32
N ARG A 570 42.30 21.70 57.74
CA ARG A 570 43.57 21.47 58.47
C ARG A 570 44.22 22.78 58.90
N CYS A 571 44.19 23.83 58.08
CA CYS A 571 44.66 25.16 58.45
C CYS A 571 43.81 25.77 59.59
N GLN A 572 42.48 25.59 59.55
CA GLN A 572 41.59 26.01 60.64
C GLN A 572 41.90 25.25 61.93
N GLU A 573 42.00 23.92 61.90
CA GLU A 573 42.42 23.10 63.05
C GLU A 573 43.76 23.54 63.64
N LEU A 574 44.77 23.78 62.81
CA LEU A 574 46.09 24.21 63.25
C LEU A 574 46.04 25.62 63.86
N SER A 575 45.23 26.54 63.31
CA SER A 575 45.01 27.86 63.91
C SER A 575 44.29 27.78 65.26
N GLN A 576 43.32 26.87 65.41
CA GLN A 576 42.63 26.61 66.67
C GLN A 576 43.59 26.04 67.72
N LYS A 577 44.40 25.02 67.36
CA LYS A 577 45.43 24.43 68.23
C LYS A 577 46.44 25.49 68.69
N ALA A 578 46.99 26.29 67.77
CA ALA A 578 47.86 27.40 68.09
C ALA A 578 47.20 28.47 68.99
N SER A 579 45.89 28.73 68.83
CA SER A 579 45.16 29.66 69.71
C SER A 579 44.92 29.11 71.12
N LEU A 580 44.79 27.80 71.27
CA LEU A 580 44.67 27.13 72.57
C LEU A 580 46.02 27.05 73.28
N GLU A 581 47.09 26.75 72.54
CA GLU A 581 48.48 26.82 73.03
C GLU A 581 48.85 28.24 73.47
N ALA A 582 48.45 29.27 72.70
CA ALA A 582 48.66 30.67 73.07
C ALA A 582 47.90 31.08 74.34
N LYS A 583 46.68 30.55 74.56
CA LYS A 583 45.92 30.74 75.81
C LYS A 583 46.61 30.05 76.98
N ALA A 584 46.92 28.76 76.86
CA ALA A 584 47.63 28.02 77.91
C ALA A 584 48.98 28.66 78.28
N LEU A 585 49.72 29.23 77.30
CA LEU A 585 50.92 30.02 77.55
C LEU A 585 50.65 31.38 78.23
N SER A 586 49.46 31.96 78.07
CA SER A 586 49.03 33.15 78.81
C SER A 586 48.63 32.79 80.24
N ASP A 587 47.89 31.69 80.41
CA ASP A 587 47.42 31.20 81.72
C ASP A 587 48.61 30.80 82.59
N LEU A 588 49.56 30.00 82.06
CA LEU A 588 50.82 29.66 82.73
C LEU A 588 51.70 30.89 83.04
N ARG A 589 51.61 31.97 82.26
CA ARG A 589 52.28 33.24 82.57
C ARG A 589 51.59 33.98 83.71
N GLN A 590 50.27 33.94 83.79
CA GLN A 590 49.52 34.50 84.91
C GLN A 590 49.80 33.71 86.19
N GLU A 591 49.72 32.38 86.16
CA GLU A 591 50.08 31.51 87.29
C GLU A 591 51.51 31.78 87.78
N LEU A 592 52.48 31.93 86.86
CA LEU A 592 53.87 32.26 87.21
C LEU A 592 54.01 33.67 87.82
N VAL A 593 53.16 34.64 87.44
CA VAL A 593 53.12 35.96 88.07
C VAL A 593 52.47 35.88 89.44
N GLU A 594 51.36 35.15 89.60
CA GLU A 594 50.71 34.94 90.89
C GLU A 594 51.62 34.20 91.88
N GLU A 595 52.35 33.17 91.44
CA GLU A 595 53.35 32.48 92.26
C GLU A 595 54.53 33.39 92.61
N LYS A 596 54.96 34.29 91.71
CA LYS A 596 55.94 35.33 92.07
C LYS A 596 55.40 36.27 93.14
N MET A 597 54.18 36.77 92.99
CA MET A 597 53.54 37.62 94.01
C MET A 597 53.38 36.89 95.36
N ARG A 598 53.06 35.59 95.34
CA ARG A 598 53.00 34.75 96.56
C ARG A 598 54.38 34.55 97.19
N ASN A 599 55.44 34.34 96.39
CA ASN A 599 56.81 34.26 96.89
C ASN A 599 57.33 35.62 97.40
N GLU A 600 56.96 36.73 96.79
CA GLU A 600 57.25 38.10 97.27
C GLU A 600 56.50 38.40 98.58
N GLN A 601 55.25 37.95 98.71
CA GLN A 601 54.50 38.01 99.97
C GLN A 601 55.18 37.15 101.06
N LEU A 602 55.49 35.88 100.79
CA LEU A 602 56.15 34.97 101.72
C LEU A 602 57.54 35.46 102.12
N THR A 603 58.33 36.05 101.21
CA THR A 603 59.61 36.67 101.58
C THR A 603 59.41 37.91 102.44
N SER A 604 58.40 38.75 102.17
CA SER A 604 58.06 39.87 103.07
C SER A 604 57.57 39.43 104.46
N GLU A 605 56.91 38.26 104.56
CA GLU A 605 56.53 37.65 105.84
C GLU A 605 57.74 37.02 106.54
N LEU A 606 58.65 36.38 105.81
CA LEU A 606 59.93 35.92 106.33
C LEU A 606 60.81 37.08 106.82
N ASP A 607 60.81 38.25 106.15
CA ASP A 607 61.51 39.45 106.61
C ASP A 607 60.85 40.08 107.85
N ARG A 608 59.51 40.05 107.96
CA ARG A 608 58.80 40.42 109.20
C ARG A 608 59.10 39.46 110.35
N ILE A 609 59.13 38.16 110.07
CA ILE A 609 59.50 37.14 111.05
C ILE A 609 60.97 37.30 111.43
N ALA A 610 61.88 37.51 110.48
CA ALA A 610 63.30 37.75 110.71
C ALA A 610 63.54 39.01 111.54
N THR A 611 62.91 40.14 111.22
CA THR A 611 63.02 41.37 112.04
C THR A 611 62.37 41.21 113.42
N SER A 612 61.31 40.42 113.57
CA SER A 612 60.76 40.06 114.89
C SER A 612 61.69 39.10 115.67
N LEU A 613 62.40 38.21 114.97
CA LEU A 613 63.42 37.32 115.51
C LEU A 613 64.70 38.08 115.85
N GLU A 614 65.06 39.13 115.13
CA GLU A 614 66.16 40.03 115.48
C GLU A 614 65.80 40.93 116.67
N LEU A 615 64.56 41.44 116.74
CA LEU A 615 64.05 42.13 117.93
C LEU A 615 64.09 41.21 119.15
N THR A 616 63.50 40.01 119.08
CA THR A 616 63.57 39.05 120.19
C THR A 616 64.99 38.56 120.45
N THR A 617 65.85 38.37 119.44
CA THR A 617 67.26 38.00 119.63
C THR A 617 68.09 39.14 120.21
N SER A 618 67.75 40.41 119.97
CA SER A 618 68.39 41.56 120.62
C SER A 618 67.99 41.64 122.10
N LEU A 619 66.71 41.42 122.41
CA LEU A 619 66.20 41.28 123.78
C LEU A 619 66.89 40.09 124.49
N TRP A 620 66.90 38.91 123.86
CA TRP A 620 67.61 37.72 124.36
C TRP A 620 69.11 37.95 124.51
N LYS A 621 69.80 38.70 123.63
CA LYS A 621 71.22 39.06 123.82
C LYS A 621 71.38 39.93 125.06
N THR A 622 70.63 41.04 125.18
CA THR A 622 70.66 41.90 126.38
C THR A 622 70.29 41.17 127.68
N GLN A 623 69.55 40.06 127.60
CA GLN A 623 69.17 39.22 128.74
C GLN A 623 70.10 38.00 128.96
N ARG A 624 70.96 37.65 127.99
CA ARG A 624 71.89 36.50 128.01
C ARG A 624 73.35 36.89 128.20
N GLU A 625 73.71 38.14 127.92
CA GLU A 625 74.98 38.76 128.35
C GLU A 625 75.19 38.67 129.88
N ASN A 626 74.10 38.52 130.65
CA ASN A 626 74.12 38.49 132.12
C ASN A 626 74.32 37.09 132.77
N SER A 627 74.22 35.96 132.05
CA SER A 627 74.41 34.60 132.64
C SER A 627 74.79 33.48 131.63
N ARG A 628 76.11 33.25 131.51
CA ARG A 628 76.89 31.98 131.44
C ARG A 628 76.28 30.61 130.98
N GLU A 629 77.08 29.94 130.12
CA GLU A 629 77.48 28.50 130.12
C GLU A 629 76.62 27.34 129.46
N THR A 630 77.31 26.41 128.74
CA THR A 630 76.96 25.00 128.28
C THR A 630 76.27 24.67 126.90
N GLN A 631 76.12 23.36 126.54
CA GLN A 631 76.32 22.65 125.22
C GLN A 631 75.10 22.01 124.44
N GLU A 632 75.30 21.62 123.13
CA GLU A 632 74.91 20.35 122.38
C GLU A 632 73.58 20.03 121.54
N SER A 633 73.75 19.28 120.40
CA SER A 633 72.98 18.09 119.81
C SER A 633 71.86 18.09 118.63
N PRO A 634 71.53 16.93 117.90
CA PRO A 634 71.02 16.83 116.44
C PRO A 634 70.01 15.65 115.89
N ARG A 635 69.72 15.48 114.52
CA ARG A 635 69.25 14.29 113.60
C ARG A 635 67.73 13.98 113.14
N GLU A 636 67.20 13.20 112.10
CA GLU A 636 67.54 12.59 110.72
C GLU A 636 66.39 12.16 109.61
N PRO A 637 65.93 10.89 109.21
CA PRO A 637 65.48 10.41 107.80
C PRO A 637 64.07 9.62 107.60
N THR A 638 63.49 8.87 106.56
CA THR A 638 63.73 8.19 105.17
C THR A 638 62.40 7.66 104.39
N PHE A 639 62.36 7.05 103.12
CA PHE A 639 61.14 6.52 102.32
C PHE A 639 61.31 5.54 101.01
N THR A 640 60.27 4.87 100.33
CA THR A 640 60.06 4.36 98.83
C THR A 640 59.26 3.01 98.30
N PRO A 641 59.40 2.24 97.10
CA PRO A 641 58.28 1.65 96.16
C PRO A 641 58.33 0.22 95.32
N LEU A 642 57.32 -0.27 94.46
CA LEU A 642 57.28 -1.31 93.25
C LEU A 642 55.82 -1.90 92.79
N PHE A 643 55.34 -2.81 91.81
CA PHE A 643 55.61 -3.74 90.57
C PHE A 643 54.24 -4.18 89.76
N CYS A 644 53.82 -5.14 88.80
CA CYS A 644 54.09 -6.35 87.82
C CYS A 644 52.79 -6.73 86.88
N LEU A 645 52.45 -7.75 85.97
CA LEU A 645 52.89 -8.75 84.84
C LEU A 645 51.74 -9.70 84.15
N GLU A 646 51.73 -10.26 82.85
CA GLU A 646 50.93 -11.51 82.30
C GLU A 646 51.05 -12.12 80.76
N LYS A 647 50.12 -13.01 80.16
CA LYS A 647 50.17 -13.99 78.92
C LYS A 647 48.85 -14.14 77.96
N THR A 648 48.42 -15.02 76.94
CA THR A 648 48.66 -16.31 76.04
C THR A 648 47.69 -16.35 74.71
N LYS A 649 47.28 -17.29 73.73
CA LYS A 649 47.34 -18.73 73.05
C LYS A 649 46.44 -18.79 71.67
N ALA A 650 46.02 -19.75 70.72
CA ALA A 650 46.24 -21.09 69.92
C ALA A 650 45.10 -21.38 68.78
N VAL A 651 44.85 -22.40 67.82
CA VAL A 651 45.46 -23.50 66.88
C VAL A 651 44.45 -24.39 65.95
N LEU A 652 44.81 -24.97 64.72
CA LEU A 652 44.31 -26.12 63.74
C LEU A 652 42.98 -26.12 62.82
N GLU A 653 42.49 -26.99 61.83
CA GLU A 653 42.57 -28.39 61.09
C GLU A 653 41.69 -28.42 59.69
N GLU A 654 41.36 -29.37 58.70
CA GLU A 654 41.81 -30.65 57.93
C GLU A 654 40.88 -31.12 56.63
N VAL A 655 41.18 -32.10 55.67
CA VAL A 655 40.53 -32.38 54.25
C VAL A 655 40.44 -33.87 53.54
N GLU A 656 39.66 -34.21 52.42
CA GLU A 656 39.60 -35.53 51.56
C GLU A 656 38.95 -35.59 50.04
N SER A 657 38.61 -36.75 49.31
CA SER A 657 38.49 -36.97 47.76
C SER A 657 37.66 -38.19 47.01
N LEU A 658 37.88 -38.54 45.67
CA LEU A 658 37.46 -39.73 44.71
C LEU A 658 36.17 -39.74 43.72
N SER A 659 35.78 -40.61 42.67
CA SER A 659 36.33 -41.46 41.47
C SER A 659 35.23 -42.19 40.48
N SER A 660 35.42 -42.65 39.17
CA SER A 660 34.46 -43.51 38.25
C SER A 660 34.84 -44.00 36.73
N VAL A 661 34.17 -44.99 35.98
CA VAL A 661 34.30 -45.42 34.48
C VAL A 661 33.36 -46.59 33.80
N SER A 662 33.12 -46.79 32.43
CA SER A 662 32.48 -48.02 31.66
C SER A 662 32.33 -48.08 30.02
N ALA A 663 32.05 -49.22 29.27
CA ALA A 663 31.68 -49.44 27.76
C ALA A 663 31.35 -50.93 27.15
N GLU A 664 30.96 -51.17 25.83
CA GLU A 664 31.02 -52.40 24.84
C GLU A 664 29.77 -52.98 23.97
N ASP A 665 29.86 -54.01 23.03
CA ASP A 665 28.85 -54.45 21.93
C ASP A 665 28.59 -56.00 21.50
N LYS A 666 28.79 -56.53 20.23
CA LYS A 666 28.07 -57.73 19.55
C LYS A 666 28.85 -58.90 18.77
N ARG A 667 28.19 -60.00 18.24
CA ARG A 667 28.75 -61.12 17.34
C ARG A 667 27.78 -62.11 16.53
N SER A 668 28.28 -63.01 15.60
CA SER A 668 27.54 -63.98 14.66
C SER A 668 28.35 -65.23 14.05
N LYS A 669 27.79 -66.25 13.27
CA LYS A 669 28.48 -67.47 12.57
C LYS A 669 27.67 -68.51 11.62
N ALA A 670 28.28 -69.49 10.82
CA ALA A 670 27.67 -70.55 9.84
C ALA A 670 28.56 -71.81 9.25
N ASP A 671 28.07 -72.89 8.48
CA ASP A 671 28.76 -74.14 7.76
C ASP A 671 27.82 -75.16 6.82
N ARG A 672 27.98 -76.37 6.07
CA ARG A 672 28.99 -77.45 5.49
C ARG A 672 28.56 -78.78 4.56
N GLU A 673 29.28 -79.26 3.44
CA GLU A 673 29.75 -80.62 2.69
C GLU A 673 28.91 -82.04 2.17
N ALA A 674 29.26 -83.11 1.20
CA ALA A 674 28.62 -84.59 0.73
C ALA A 674 29.04 -85.67 -0.57
N ILE A 675 28.72 -87.10 -0.84
CA ILE A 675 28.77 -88.14 -2.17
C ILE A 675 28.60 -89.88 -2.33
N LEU A 676 28.33 -90.71 -3.52
CA LEU A 676 28.66 -92.23 -4.17
C LEU A 676 27.78 -93.66 -4.64
N PRO A 677 28.02 -94.63 -5.74
CA PRO A 677 27.33 -96.04 -6.25
C PRO A 677 27.95 -97.36 -7.21
N LYS A 678 27.34 -98.64 -7.67
CA LYS A 678 27.75 -99.89 -8.70
C LYS A 678 26.98 -101.39 -9.11
N SER A 679 27.24 -102.26 -10.25
CA SER A 679 27.27 -103.90 -10.63
C SER A 679 26.35 -104.96 -11.61
N THR A 680 26.76 -106.17 -12.35
CA THR A 680 26.02 -107.33 -13.26
C THR A 680 26.65 -108.77 -13.98
N GLU A 681 25.96 -109.97 -14.47
CA GLU A 681 26.38 -111.39 -15.24
C GLU A 681 25.28 -112.45 -16.01
N LEU A 682 25.22 -113.76 -16.68
CA LEU A 682 25.82 -114.97 -17.62
C LEU A 682 24.82 -116.30 -18.04
N ILE A 683 24.83 -117.57 -18.77
CA ILE A 683 25.38 -118.66 -19.86
C ILE A 683 24.55 -120.14 -20.06
N GLU A 684 24.47 -121.36 -20.86
CA GLU A 684 24.77 -122.33 -22.17
C GLU A 684 23.87 -123.75 -22.38
N CYS A 685 23.84 -124.99 -23.16
CA CYS A 685 24.35 -125.92 -24.37
C CYS A 685 23.66 -127.45 -24.74
N VAL A 686 23.83 -128.32 -25.88
CA VAL A 686 23.17 -129.75 -26.32
C VAL A 686 23.69 -130.86 -27.50
N PRO A 687 23.23 -132.22 -27.74
CA PRO A 687 23.66 -133.40 -28.74
C PRO A 687 22.73 -134.64 -29.42
N GLU A 688 23.13 -135.66 -30.36
CA GLU A 688 22.31 -136.92 -30.98
C GLU A 688 22.86 -138.23 -31.91
N LEU A 689 22.04 -139.32 -32.37
CA LEU A 689 21.94 -140.43 -33.54
C LEU A 689 22.54 -141.98 -33.83
N THR A 690 21.90 -142.98 -34.63
CA THR A 690 22.33 -144.39 -35.32
C THR A 690 21.21 -145.33 -36.09
N ASN A 691 21.14 -146.59 -36.78
CA ASN A 691 21.80 -147.82 -37.55
C ASN A 691 20.73 -148.91 -38.24
N SER A 692 20.68 -150.14 -38.97
CA SER A 692 21.32 -151.37 -39.75
C SER A 692 20.25 -152.34 -40.58
N VAL A 693 20.22 -153.62 -41.24
CA VAL A 693 20.90 -154.80 -42.07
C VAL A 693 19.87 -156.06 -42.49
N ASP A 694 19.79 -157.23 -43.33
CA ASP A 694 20.47 -158.29 -44.29
C ASP A 694 19.62 -159.21 -45.43
N ARG A 695 19.84 -160.58 -45.81
CA ARG A 695 19.48 -161.41 -47.13
C ARG A 695 19.17 -163.04 -47.21
N ASP A 696 18.68 -163.76 -48.34
CA ASP A 696 18.57 -165.33 -48.64
C ASP A 696 18.10 -165.99 -50.12
N LYS A 697 17.87 -167.36 -50.41
CA LYS A 697 17.99 -168.36 -51.64
C LYS A 697 16.84 -169.07 -52.60
N LEU A 698 16.45 -170.43 -52.59
CA LEU A 698 15.28 -171.23 -53.19
C LEU A 698 14.79 -171.15 -54.71
N ILE A 699 15.61 -170.71 -55.66
CA ILE A 699 15.22 -170.17 -57.00
C ILE A 699 13.80 -170.45 -57.57
N SER A 700 13.42 -171.64 -58.07
CA SER A 700 12.12 -171.77 -58.79
C SER A 700 10.87 -171.56 -57.91
N LYS A 701 10.97 -171.75 -56.58
CA LYS A 701 9.95 -171.28 -55.62
C LYS A 701 10.18 -169.82 -55.25
N LYS A 702 11.44 -169.42 -55.00
CA LYS A 702 11.76 -168.04 -54.64
C LYS A 702 11.45 -167.02 -55.74
N VAL A 703 11.40 -167.39 -57.01
CA VAL A 703 10.95 -166.49 -58.09
C VAL A 703 9.44 -166.22 -58.00
N VAL A 704 8.65 -167.10 -57.36
CA VAL A 704 7.25 -166.84 -57.02
C VAL A 704 7.15 -166.01 -55.74
N GLU A 705 7.83 -166.44 -54.66
CA GLU A 705 7.85 -165.74 -53.36
C GLU A 705 8.45 -164.31 -53.47
N LEU A 706 9.41 -164.09 -54.37
CA LEU A 706 9.98 -162.77 -54.70
C LEU A 706 9.00 -161.93 -55.53
N LYS A 707 8.21 -162.51 -56.43
CA LYS A 707 7.15 -161.76 -57.13
C LYS A 707 6.05 -161.32 -56.16
N GLU A 708 5.66 -162.19 -55.24
CA GLU A 708 4.65 -161.87 -54.22
C GLU A 708 5.16 -160.81 -53.23
N SER A 709 6.42 -160.89 -52.79
CA SER A 709 7.02 -159.87 -51.92
C SER A 709 7.33 -158.55 -52.64
N ILE A 710 7.68 -158.56 -53.94
CA ILE A 710 7.76 -157.34 -54.75
C ILE A 710 6.39 -156.67 -54.84
N GLN A 711 5.31 -157.40 -55.14
CA GLN A 711 3.95 -156.84 -55.16
C GLN A 711 3.50 -156.32 -53.78
N ALA A 712 3.98 -156.92 -52.68
CA ALA A 712 3.72 -156.41 -51.33
C ALA A 712 4.51 -155.12 -51.03
N LEU A 713 5.73 -154.97 -51.57
CA LEU A 713 6.54 -153.75 -51.45
C LEU A 713 6.01 -152.62 -52.35
N GLU A 714 5.59 -152.91 -53.58
CA GLU A 714 4.93 -151.95 -54.49
C GLU A 714 3.68 -151.35 -53.84
N LYS A 715 2.84 -152.18 -53.21
CA LYS A 715 1.67 -151.71 -52.45
C LYS A 715 2.05 -150.86 -51.23
N LYS A 716 3.13 -151.21 -50.52
CA LYS A 716 3.63 -150.39 -49.39
C LYS A 716 4.19 -149.05 -49.84
N ASN A 717 4.91 -149.00 -50.96
CA ASN A 717 5.32 -147.73 -51.57
C ASN A 717 4.11 -146.87 -51.94
N GLY A 718 3.08 -147.44 -52.56
CA GLY A 718 1.84 -146.70 -52.85
C GLY A 718 1.20 -146.09 -51.61
N CYS A 719 1.10 -146.83 -50.50
CA CYS A 719 0.60 -146.30 -49.23
C CYS A 719 1.50 -145.18 -48.66
N LEU A 720 2.83 -145.33 -48.73
CA LEU A 720 3.78 -144.32 -48.25
C LEU A 720 3.81 -143.07 -49.14
N GLU A 721 3.55 -143.21 -50.44
CA GLU A 721 3.37 -142.10 -51.38
C GLU A 721 2.06 -141.35 -51.10
N GLU A 722 0.96 -142.04 -50.80
CA GLU A 722 -0.28 -141.42 -50.30
C GLU A 722 -0.07 -140.68 -48.97
N GLU A 723 0.65 -141.27 -48.01
CA GLU A 723 0.94 -140.63 -46.72
C GLU A 723 1.86 -139.41 -46.89
N ALA A 724 2.90 -139.52 -47.71
CA ALA A 724 3.77 -138.40 -48.05
C ALA A 724 3.00 -137.29 -48.81
N TRP A 725 2.00 -137.64 -49.62
CA TRP A 725 1.12 -136.68 -50.28
C TRP A 725 0.17 -135.99 -49.27
N ARG A 726 -0.44 -136.73 -48.35
CA ARG A 726 -1.25 -136.18 -47.25
C ARG A 726 -0.44 -135.23 -46.37
N LEU A 727 0.80 -135.60 -45.99
CA LEU A 727 1.67 -134.76 -45.17
C LEU A 727 2.10 -133.48 -45.90
N ARG A 728 2.35 -133.53 -47.21
CA ARG A 728 2.60 -132.33 -48.04
C ARG A 728 1.36 -131.43 -48.09
N SER A 729 0.17 -132.01 -48.28
CA SER A 729 -1.10 -131.28 -48.29
C SER A 729 -1.41 -130.61 -46.92
N GLN A 730 -1.13 -131.30 -45.82
CA GLN A 730 -1.24 -130.74 -44.46
C GLN A 730 -0.22 -129.63 -44.20
N LEU A 731 1.04 -129.79 -44.64
CA LEU A 731 2.05 -128.73 -44.57
C LEU A 731 1.65 -127.50 -45.39
N GLN A 732 1.10 -127.69 -46.58
CA GLN A 732 0.59 -126.60 -47.41
C GLN A 732 -0.58 -125.88 -46.71
N ALA A 733 -1.56 -126.62 -46.16
CA ALA A 733 -2.67 -126.02 -45.41
C ALA A 733 -2.21 -125.26 -44.16
N LEU A 734 -1.15 -125.70 -43.48
CA LEU A 734 -0.51 -124.99 -42.36
C LEU A 734 0.28 -123.75 -42.82
N GLN A 735 0.90 -123.78 -44.00
CA GLN A 735 1.53 -122.61 -44.62
C GLN A 735 0.49 -121.56 -45.02
N GLU A 736 -0.62 -121.98 -45.61
CA GLU A 736 -1.76 -121.11 -45.93
C GLU A 736 -2.40 -120.52 -44.65
N HIS A 737 -2.54 -121.31 -43.58
CA HIS A 737 -3.01 -120.81 -42.29
C HIS A 737 -2.05 -119.83 -41.62
N THR A 738 -0.74 -120.08 -41.65
CA THR A 738 0.26 -119.16 -41.07
C THR A 738 0.40 -117.87 -41.88
N ALA A 739 0.34 -117.93 -43.20
CA ALA A 739 0.24 -116.75 -44.07
C ALA A 739 -1.05 -115.95 -43.80
N SER A 740 -2.18 -116.63 -43.59
CA SER A 740 -3.45 -115.99 -43.21
C SER A 740 -3.37 -115.30 -41.83
N LEU A 741 -2.70 -115.92 -40.85
CA LEU A 741 -2.47 -115.31 -39.54
C LEU A 741 -1.49 -114.12 -39.60
N GLN A 742 -0.45 -114.18 -40.43
CA GLN A 742 0.46 -113.05 -40.68
C GLN A 742 -0.25 -111.89 -41.40
N GLY A 743 -1.11 -112.19 -42.38
CA GLY A 743 -1.99 -111.19 -43.01
C GLY A 743 -2.96 -110.55 -42.03
N ARG A 744 -3.52 -111.33 -41.09
CA ARG A 744 -4.35 -110.79 -40.01
C ARG A 744 -3.55 -109.94 -39.03
N ALA A 745 -2.35 -110.36 -38.61
CA ALA A 745 -1.47 -109.62 -37.71
C ALA A 745 -1.05 -108.27 -38.30
N THR A 746 -0.51 -108.27 -39.52
CA THR A 746 -0.14 -107.03 -40.25
C THR A 746 -1.34 -106.11 -40.48
N SER A 747 -2.53 -106.64 -40.77
CA SER A 747 -3.75 -105.82 -40.81
C SER A 747 -4.14 -105.24 -39.43
N GLY A 748 -3.76 -105.91 -38.34
CA GLY A 748 -3.94 -105.42 -36.96
C GLY A 748 -2.97 -104.28 -36.65
N GLU A 749 -1.69 -104.45 -36.99
CA GLU A 749 -0.65 -103.43 -36.86
C GLU A 749 -0.98 -102.17 -37.68
N GLN A 750 -1.45 -102.33 -38.92
CA GLN A 750 -1.92 -101.21 -39.75
C GLN A 750 -3.10 -100.45 -39.10
N ARG A 751 -4.05 -101.15 -38.48
CA ARG A 751 -5.14 -100.51 -37.71
C ARG A 751 -4.62 -99.82 -36.45
N HIS A 752 -3.67 -100.42 -35.74
CA HIS A 752 -3.05 -99.81 -34.56
C HIS A 752 -2.32 -98.52 -34.93
N LEU A 753 -1.50 -98.53 -35.98
CA LEU A 753 -0.81 -97.35 -36.49
C LEU A 753 -1.78 -96.25 -36.95
N GLY A 754 -2.90 -96.64 -37.59
CA GLY A 754 -3.98 -95.71 -37.95
C GLY A 754 -4.64 -95.05 -36.73
N LEU A 755 -4.98 -95.84 -35.71
CA LEU A 755 -5.54 -95.33 -34.44
C LEU A 755 -4.52 -94.47 -33.66
N GLN A 756 -3.24 -94.83 -33.69
CA GLN A 756 -2.16 -94.07 -33.07
C GLN A 756 -1.96 -92.71 -33.76
N ALA A 757 -2.06 -92.66 -35.09
CA ALA A 757 -2.03 -91.41 -35.86
C ALA A 757 -3.26 -90.53 -35.54
N GLN A 758 -4.46 -91.11 -35.46
CA GLN A 758 -5.67 -90.39 -35.03
C GLN A 758 -5.57 -89.87 -33.59
N HIS A 759 -4.98 -90.65 -32.68
CA HIS A 759 -4.76 -90.20 -31.31
C HIS A 759 -3.76 -89.04 -31.24
N ALA A 760 -2.68 -89.07 -32.04
CA ALA A 760 -1.74 -87.95 -32.15
C ALA A 760 -2.40 -86.69 -32.75
N GLN A 761 -3.28 -86.84 -33.75
CA GLN A 761 -4.08 -85.72 -34.29
C GLN A 761 -4.97 -85.10 -33.21
N LEU A 762 -5.74 -85.92 -32.47
CA LEU A 762 -6.59 -85.45 -31.37
C LEU A 762 -5.79 -84.82 -30.21
N GLN A 763 -4.58 -85.29 -29.93
CA GLN A 763 -3.68 -84.63 -28.97
C GLN A 763 -3.24 -83.23 -29.45
N VAL A 764 -2.92 -83.07 -30.74
CA VAL A 764 -2.57 -81.76 -31.32
C VAL A 764 -3.77 -80.82 -31.32
N GLU A 765 -4.97 -81.31 -31.67
CA GLU A 765 -6.21 -80.53 -31.59
C GLU A 765 -6.54 -80.11 -30.16
N ALA A 766 -6.40 -81.01 -29.18
CA ALA A 766 -6.60 -80.69 -27.76
C ALA A 766 -5.57 -79.66 -27.23
N ALA A 767 -4.30 -79.78 -27.62
CA ALA A 767 -3.27 -78.80 -27.28
C ALA A 767 -3.53 -77.43 -27.94
N TYR A 768 -3.97 -77.43 -29.20
CA TYR A 768 -4.34 -76.22 -29.94
C TYR A 768 -5.54 -75.51 -29.30
N LEU A 769 -6.63 -76.23 -29.03
CA LEU A 769 -7.80 -75.71 -28.32
C LEU A 769 -7.45 -75.23 -26.90
N GLY A 770 -6.55 -75.93 -26.20
CA GLY A 770 -6.00 -75.48 -24.92
C GLY A 770 -5.27 -74.14 -25.02
N SER A 771 -4.44 -73.96 -26.06
CA SER A 771 -3.75 -72.69 -26.32
C SER A 771 -4.69 -71.55 -26.75
N GLN A 772 -5.76 -71.85 -27.48
CA GLN A 772 -6.82 -70.88 -27.76
C GLN A 772 -7.58 -70.50 -26.48
N HIS A 773 -7.87 -71.47 -25.60
CA HIS A 773 -8.57 -71.21 -24.34
C HIS A 773 -7.76 -70.30 -23.42
N THR A 774 -6.46 -70.56 -23.24
CA THR A 774 -5.60 -69.70 -22.41
C THR A 774 -5.43 -68.30 -23.02
N ALA A 775 -5.29 -68.18 -24.35
CA ALA A 775 -5.22 -66.88 -25.02
C ALA A 775 -6.53 -66.07 -24.93
N LEU A 776 -7.70 -66.74 -24.95
CA LEU A 776 -8.99 -66.09 -24.70
C LEU A 776 -9.15 -65.73 -23.22
N GLN A 777 -8.69 -66.57 -22.29
CA GLN A 777 -8.72 -66.31 -20.85
C GLN A 777 -7.84 -65.10 -20.49
N GLN A 778 -6.66 -64.97 -21.09
CA GLN A 778 -5.80 -63.79 -20.97
C GLN A 778 -6.50 -62.51 -21.42
N LYS A 779 -7.14 -62.53 -22.60
CA LYS A 779 -7.93 -61.40 -23.09
C LYS A 779 -9.13 -61.05 -22.19
N VAL A 780 -9.76 -62.04 -21.56
CA VAL A 780 -10.82 -61.80 -20.58
C VAL A 780 -10.28 -61.11 -19.33
N SER A 781 -9.11 -61.50 -18.80
CA SER A 781 -8.48 -60.77 -17.69
C SER A 781 -8.03 -59.36 -18.08
N GLU A 782 -7.45 -59.17 -19.27
CA GLU A 782 -7.06 -57.84 -19.78
C GLU A 782 -8.28 -56.90 -19.90
N LEU A 783 -9.41 -57.40 -20.39
CA LEU A 783 -10.66 -56.64 -20.47
C LEU A 783 -11.29 -56.37 -19.10
N GLN A 784 -11.11 -57.27 -18.12
CA GLN A 784 -11.56 -57.06 -16.73
C GLN A 784 -10.72 -55.98 -16.03
N GLU A 785 -9.40 -55.98 -16.20
CA GLU A 785 -8.53 -54.90 -15.69
C GLU A 785 -8.84 -53.56 -16.35
N GLN A 786 -9.09 -53.54 -17.66
CA GLN A 786 -9.52 -52.34 -18.38
C GLN A 786 -10.88 -51.83 -17.88
N LEU A 787 -11.86 -52.72 -17.66
CA LEU A 787 -13.16 -52.36 -17.11
C LEU A 787 -13.01 -51.70 -15.73
N LEU A 788 -12.33 -52.36 -14.79
CA LEU A 788 -12.09 -51.82 -13.43
C LEU A 788 -11.35 -50.48 -13.47
N LYS A 789 -10.42 -50.28 -14.42
CA LYS A 789 -9.76 -48.99 -14.64
C LYS A 789 -10.74 -47.92 -15.13
N THR A 790 -11.63 -48.24 -16.07
CA THR A 790 -12.67 -47.29 -16.53
C THR A 790 -13.73 -47.00 -15.46
N GLU A 791 -14.07 -47.97 -14.61
CA GLU A 791 -15.01 -47.78 -13.49
C GLU A 791 -14.41 -46.88 -12.40
N THR A 792 -13.14 -47.10 -12.02
CA THR A 792 -12.45 -46.22 -11.07
C THR A 792 -12.24 -44.81 -11.62
N GLN A 793 -11.97 -44.65 -12.92
CA GLN A 793 -11.92 -43.33 -13.57
C GLN A 793 -13.30 -42.65 -13.63
N ARG A 794 -14.38 -43.39 -13.93
CA ARG A 794 -15.77 -42.90 -13.86
C ARG A 794 -16.09 -42.39 -12.46
N ASP A 795 -15.68 -43.12 -11.44
CA ASP A 795 -16.00 -42.79 -10.04
C ASP A 795 -15.20 -41.57 -9.56
N GLN A 796 -13.92 -41.45 -9.94
CA GLN A 796 -13.13 -40.22 -9.75
C GLN A 796 -13.79 -39.01 -10.39
N LEU A 797 -14.13 -39.08 -11.69
CA LEU A 797 -14.84 -38.01 -12.41
C LEU A 797 -16.22 -37.70 -11.80
N SER A 798 -16.87 -38.68 -11.15
CA SER A 798 -18.13 -38.45 -10.44
C SER A 798 -17.95 -37.64 -9.16
N VAL A 799 -16.86 -37.89 -8.40
CA VAL A 799 -16.50 -37.13 -7.20
C VAL A 799 -16.12 -35.70 -7.58
N GLU A 800 -15.19 -35.52 -8.53
CA GLU A 800 -14.79 -34.21 -9.05
C GLU A 800 -16.00 -33.40 -9.52
N LYS A 801 -16.96 -34.03 -10.22
CA LYS A 801 -18.21 -33.39 -10.63
C LYS A 801 -19.08 -32.94 -9.44
N THR A 802 -19.12 -33.68 -8.34
CA THR A 802 -19.83 -33.26 -7.13
C THR A 802 -19.10 -32.15 -6.38
N GLU A 803 -17.78 -32.14 -6.34
CA GLU A 803 -16.97 -31.08 -5.73
C GLU A 803 -17.10 -29.77 -6.52
N LEU A 804 -17.04 -29.84 -7.86
CA LEU A 804 -17.31 -28.70 -8.75
C LEU A 804 -18.74 -28.17 -8.61
N ALA A 805 -19.73 -29.04 -8.38
CA ALA A 805 -21.10 -28.62 -8.11
C ALA A 805 -21.21 -27.87 -6.75
N GLN A 806 -20.59 -28.39 -5.69
CA GLN A 806 -20.55 -27.73 -4.37
C GLN A 806 -19.80 -26.40 -4.42
N SER A 807 -18.66 -26.34 -5.14
CA SER A 807 -17.89 -25.12 -5.38
C SER A 807 -18.72 -24.07 -6.13
N LYS A 808 -19.44 -24.47 -7.18
CA LYS A 808 -20.38 -23.59 -7.90
C LYS A 808 -21.48 -23.06 -6.99
N GLU A 809 -22.08 -23.91 -6.14
CA GLU A 809 -23.09 -23.44 -5.19
C GLU A 809 -22.52 -22.46 -4.15
N ALA A 810 -21.30 -22.69 -3.65
CA ALA A 810 -20.63 -21.75 -2.75
C ALA A 810 -20.41 -20.39 -3.42
N LEU A 811 -19.84 -20.39 -4.63
CA LEU A 811 -19.58 -19.16 -5.40
C LEU A 811 -20.88 -18.42 -5.76
N MET A 812 -22.00 -19.14 -5.99
CA MET A 812 -23.32 -18.52 -6.14
C MET A 812 -23.86 -17.88 -4.85
N ARG A 813 -23.57 -18.45 -3.67
CA ARG A 813 -23.92 -17.84 -2.37
C ARG A 813 -23.09 -16.58 -2.13
N ASP A 814 -21.79 -16.63 -2.40
CA ASP A 814 -20.88 -15.50 -2.27
C ASP A 814 -21.27 -14.36 -3.22
N HIS A 815 -21.66 -14.68 -4.45
CA HIS A 815 -22.21 -13.71 -5.40
C HIS A 815 -23.49 -13.03 -4.88
N GLN A 816 -24.42 -13.78 -4.28
CA GLN A 816 -25.64 -13.21 -3.66
C GLN A 816 -25.35 -12.36 -2.41
N VAL A 817 -24.23 -12.58 -1.72
CA VAL A 817 -23.78 -11.71 -0.62
C VAL A 817 -23.15 -10.43 -1.18
N LEU A 818 -22.32 -10.55 -2.21
CA LEU A 818 -21.70 -9.41 -2.89
C LEU A 818 -22.74 -8.51 -3.58
N GLU A 819 -23.76 -9.09 -4.20
CA GLU A 819 -24.91 -8.37 -4.79
C GLU A 819 -25.62 -7.51 -3.73
N LYS A 820 -25.97 -8.08 -2.58
CA LYS A 820 -26.59 -7.34 -1.46
C LYS A 820 -25.69 -6.26 -0.87
N LEU A 821 -24.38 -6.49 -0.81
CA LEU A 821 -23.40 -5.48 -0.39
C LEU A 821 -23.31 -4.33 -1.40
N HIS A 822 -23.40 -4.60 -2.70
CA HIS A 822 -23.50 -3.57 -3.74
C HIS A 822 -24.83 -2.81 -3.69
N GLU A 823 -25.96 -3.50 -3.47
CA GLU A 823 -27.27 -2.85 -3.25
C GLU A 823 -27.20 -1.89 -2.05
N GLN A 824 -26.74 -2.37 -0.90
CA GLN A 824 -26.60 -1.56 0.32
C GLN A 824 -25.67 -0.36 0.12
N LEU A 825 -24.48 -0.58 -0.44
CA LEU A 825 -23.53 0.50 -0.72
C LEU A 825 -24.09 1.52 -1.72
N SER A 826 -24.90 1.09 -2.69
CA SER A 826 -25.59 2.00 -3.62
C SER A 826 -26.66 2.86 -2.93
N ALA A 827 -27.37 2.29 -1.95
CA ALA A 827 -28.33 3.02 -1.12
C ALA A 827 -27.63 4.02 -0.20
N ASP A 828 -26.50 3.64 0.42
CA ASP A 828 -25.69 4.53 1.26
C ASP A 828 -25.13 5.71 0.44
N TYR A 829 -24.66 5.49 -0.80
CA TYR A 829 -24.26 6.58 -1.70
C TYR A 829 -25.43 7.51 -2.08
N GLN A 830 -26.62 6.96 -2.33
CA GLN A 830 -27.82 7.78 -2.60
C GLN A 830 -28.25 8.60 -1.36
N ALA A 831 -28.17 8.03 -0.16
CA ALA A 831 -28.43 8.73 1.09
C ALA A 831 -27.38 9.82 1.38
N LEU A 832 -26.11 9.57 1.08
CA LEU A 832 -25.06 10.59 1.21
C LEU A 832 -25.26 11.74 0.19
N ALA A 833 -25.67 11.42 -1.04
CA ALA A 833 -25.98 12.41 -2.06
C ALA A 833 -27.20 13.28 -1.69
N SER A 834 -28.26 12.70 -1.14
CA SER A 834 -29.45 13.44 -0.69
C SER A 834 -29.11 14.32 0.53
N ASN A 835 -28.36 13.81 1.51
CA ASN A 835 -27.84 14.58 2.64
C ASN A 835 -26.98 15.77 2.18
N LEU A 836 -26.06 15.55 1.22
CA LEU A 836 -25.26 16.62 0.64
C LEU A 836 -26.13 17.68 -0.08
N SER A 837 -27.23 17.28 -0.72
CA SER A 837 -28.18 18.22 -1.33
C SER A 837 -28.93 19.05 -0.28
N CYS A 838 -29.32 18.44 0.83
CA CYS A 838 -29.99 19.10 1.96
C CYS A 838 -29.06 20.12 2.64
N VAL A 839 -27.81 19.75 2.93
CA VAL A 839 -26.79 20.67 3.47
C VAL A 839 -26.53 21.82 2.49
N LYS A 840 -26.41 21.55 1.18
CA LYS A 840 -26.28 22.60 0.15
C LYS A 840 -27.49 23.54 0.08
N ALA A 841 -28.71 23.08 0.38
CA ALA A 841 -29.89 23.92 0.47
C ALA A 841 -29.87 24.79 1.74
N SER A 842 -29.57 24.19 2.90
CA SER A 842 -29.39 24.93 4.17
C SER A 842 -28.31 26.01 4.06
N CYS A 843 -27.15 25.70 3.48
CA CYS A 843 -26.10 26.69 3.23
C CYS A 843 -26.48 27.78 2.21
N LYS A 844 -27.52 27.60 1.39
CA LYS A 844 -28.08 28.68 0.54
C LYS A 844 -29.03 29.57 1.35
N LEU A 845 -29.92 28.97 2.14
CA LEU A 845 -30.84 29.70 3.02
C LEU A 845 -30.07 30.57 4.02
N LEU A 846 -29.11 29.99 4.75
CA LEU A 846 -28.23 30.73 5.68
C LEU A 846 -27.47 31.88 4.99
N LYS A 847 -27.12 31.75 3.71
CA LYS A 847 -26.49 32.85 2.93
C LYS A 847 -27.48 33.94 2.54
N GLN A 848 -28.74 33.60 2.26
CA GLN A 848 -29.81 34.56 1.99
C GLN A 848 -30.21 35.30 3.29
N GLU A 849 -30.33 34.59 4.40
CA GLU A 849 -30.54 35.17 5.73
C GLU A 849 -29.40 36.14 6.09
N ASN A 850 -28.13 35.72 5.94
CA ASN A 850 -26.97 36.60 6.15
C ASN A 850 -26.87 37.78 5.19
N ALA A 851 -27.53 37.73 4.02
CA ALA A 851 -27.65 38.90 3.14
C ALA A 851 -28.73 39.85 3.66
N SER A 852 -29.93 39.34 3.94
CA SER A 852 -31.04 40.15 4.46
C SER A 852 -30.74 40.79 5.83
N LEU A 853 -30.00 40.11 6.70
CA LEU A 853 -29.54 40.66 7.98
C LEU A 853 -28.48 41.77 7.81
N LYS A 854 -27.70 41.75 6.73
CA LYS A 854 -26.79 42.86 6.39
C LYS A 854 -27.55 44.04 5.83
N GLU A 855 -28.49 43.81 4.91
CA GLU A 855 -29.37 44.86 4.38
C GLU A 855 -30.15 45.55 5.51
N GLN A 856 -30.72 44.78 6.45
CA GLN A 856 -31.39 45.32 7.65
C GLN A 856 -30.43 46.07 8.58
N LEU A 857 -29.18 45.63 8.73
CA LEU A 857 -28.17 46.33 9.53
C LEU A 857 -27.73 47.64 8.85
N GLU A 858 -27.57 47.65 7.54
CA GLU A 858 -27.25 48.84 6.73
C GLU A 858 -28.41 49.85 6.77
N GLU A 859 -29.66 49.39 6.62
CA GLU A 859 -30.87 50.22 6.75
C GLU A 859 -31.02 50.78 8.17
N ALA A 860 -30.79 49.98 9.22
CA ALA A 860 -30.81 50.44 10.61
C ALA A 860 -29.70 51.47 10.90
N ASN A 861 -28.50 51.28 10.35
CA ASN A 861 -27.41 52.24 10.46
C ASN A 861 -27.74 53.55 9.73
N LEU A 862 -28.29 53.49 8.52
CA LEU A 862 -28.74 54.67 7.77
C LEU A 862 -29.87 55.41 8.50
N SER A 863 -30.84 54.69 9.06
CA SER A 863 -31.94 55.25 9.87
C SER A 863 -31.41 55.95 11.14
N SER A 864 -30.45 55.32 11.84
CA SER A 864 -29.76 55.91 12.99
C SER A 864 -28.98 57.18 12.62
N GLU A 865 -28.27 57.16 11.48
CA GLU A 865 -27.51 58.31 10.99
C GLU A 865 -28.43 59.47 10.55
N VAL A 866 -29.56 59.18 9.90
CA VAL A 866 -30.59 60.17 9.55
C VAL A 866 -31.22 60.75 10.82
N LEU A 867 -31.53 59.94 11.84
CA LEU A 867 -32.03 60.41 13.13
C LEU A 867 -31.01 61.30 13.86
N ARG A 868 -29.72 60.97 13.80
CA ARG A 868 -28.63 61.80 14.35
C ARG A 868 -28.55 63.15 13.65
N LEU A 869 -28.50 63.16 12.32
CA LEU A 869 -28.47 64.39 11.52
C LEU A 869 -29.73 65.25 11.74
N ALA A 870 -30.91 64.64 11.92
CA ALA A 870 -32.14 65.34 12.25
C ALA A 870 -32.16 65.94 13.68
N GLN A 871 -31.41 65.37 14.63
CA GLN A 871 -31.21 65.95 15.97
C GLN A 871 -30.15 67.06 15.96
N ASP A 872 -29.11 66.94 15.14
CA ASP A 872 -28.06 67.96 15.01
C ASP A 872 -28.54 69.20 14.23
N GLU A 873 -29.51 69.08 13.31
CA GLU A 873 -30.00 70.19 12.50
C GLU A 873 -30.62 71.37 13.29
N PRO A 874 -31.53 71.16 14.28
CA PRO A 874 -32.02 72.23 15.15
C PRO A 874 -30.92 72.79 16.07
N VAL A 875 -29.97 71.96 16.53
CA VAL A 875 -28.82 72.43 17.34
C VAL A 875 -27.93 73.35 16.50
N ALA A 876 -27.64 72.99 15.25
CA ALA A 876 -26.90 73.82 14.31
C ALA A 876 -27.65 75.13 13.96
N LYS A 877 -28.98 75.10 13.84
CA LYS A 877 -29.81 76.32 13.67
C LYS A 877 -29.73 77.23 14.90
N ASN A 878 -29.88 76.68 16.09
CA ASN A 878 -29.80 77.44 17.34
C ASN A 878 -28.41 78.08 17.51
N LEU A 879 -27.33 77.29 17.40
CA LEU A 879 -25.95 77.78 17.48
C LEU A 879 -25.63 78.84 16.42
N ARG A 880 -26.18 78.74 15.21
CA ARG A 880 -26.06 79.79 14.18
C ARG A 880 -26.79 81.07 14.60
N SER A 881 -27.97 80.98 15.20
CA SER A 881 -28.72 82.14 15.69
C SER A 881 -28.04 82.81 16.89
N GLU A 882 -27.42 82.03 17.78
CA GLU A 882 -26.63 82.54 18.91
C GLU A 882 -25.33 83.17 18.43
N ASN A 883 -24.64 82.56 17.46
CA ASN A 883 -23.47 83.17 16.81
C ASN A 883 -23.82 84.45 16.03
N ALA A 884 -25.06 84.62 15.55
CA ALA A 884 -25.50 85.87 14.95
C ALA A 884 -25.69 86.95 16.03
N LYS A 885 -26.46 86.66 17.10
CA LYS A 885 -26.67 87.56 18.24
C LYS A 885 -25.34 87.98 18.90
N LEU A 886 -24.46 87.03 19.19
CA LEU A 886 -23.14 87.30 19.79
C LEU A 886 -22.25 88.16 18.87
N LYS A 887 -22.40 88.09 17.54
CA LYS A 887 -21.70 88.99 16.60
C LYS A 887 -22.30 90.40 16.60
N GLU A 888 -23.62 90.52 16.69
CA GLU A 888 -24.30 91.81 16.84
C GLU A 888 -23.92 92.49 18.17
N GLU A 889 -23.98 91.75 19.28
CA GLU A 889 -23.53 92.18 20.62
C GLU A 889 -22.05 92.59 20.63
N LEU A 890 -21.16 91.78 20.04
CA LEU A 890 -19.73 92.11 19.89
C LEU A 890 -19.52 93.38 19.05
N SER A 891 -20.34 93.60 18.01
CA SER A 891 -20.27 94.81 17.18
C SER A 891 -20.75 96.05 17.94
N ALA A 892 -21.81 95.93 18.74
CA ALA A 892 -22.32 97.00 19.60
C ALA A 892 -21.32 97.34 20.72
N ALA A 893 -20.70 96.31 21.33
CA ALA A 893 -19.65 96.49 22.34
C ALA A 893 -18.41 97.22 21.77
N ARG A 894 -17.98 96.89 20.54
CA ARG A 894 -16.91 97.62 19.86
C ARG A 894 -17.27 99.08 19.57
N GLN A 895 -18.48 99.35 19.09
CA GLN A 895 -18.95 100.73 18.91
C GLN A 895 -19.06 101.51 20.23
N ALA A 896 -19.31 100.83 21.35
CA ALA A 896 -19.26 101.44 22.68
C ALA A 896 -17.81 101.71 23.13
N GLU A 897 -16.87 100.79 22.89
CA GLU A 897 -15.44 101.00 23.16
C GLU A 897 -14.89 102.18 22.34
N GLU A 898 -15.20 102.27 21.05
CA GLU A 898 -14.79 103.37 20.18
C GLU A 898 -15.30 104.74 20.67
N LYS A 899 -16.56 104.80 21.14
CA LYS A 899 -17.15 106.02 21.74
C LYS A 899 -16.45 106.40 23.05
N LEU A 900 -16.30 105.45 23.98
CA LEU A 900 -15.60 105.67 25.25
C LEU A 900 -14.13 106.08 25.04
N ARG A 901 -13.49 105.56 23.98
CA ARG A 901 -12.12 105.93 23.60
C ARG A 901 -12.03 107.34 23.03
N ALA A 902 -13.00 107.76 22.21
CA ALA A 902 -13.12 109.13 21.74
C ALA A 902 -13.42 110.12 22.89
N GLU A 903 -14.30 109.75 23.83
CA GLU A 903 -14.56 110.52 25.06
C GLU A 903 -13.31 110.62 25.95
N PHE A 904 -12.56 109.53 26.11
CA PHE A 904 -11.31 109.52 26.86
C PHE A 904 -10.24 110.42 26.22
N ASP A 905 -10.02 110.33 24.91
CA ASP A 905 -9.06 111.21 24.24
C ASP A 905 -9.53 112.68 24.22
N ALA A 906 -10.84 112.94 24.17
CA ALA A 906 -11.40 114.29 24.38
C ALA A 906 -11.10 114.82 25.79
N LEU A 907 -11.42 114.08 26.85
CA LEU A 907 -11.10 114.41 28.24
C LEU A 907 -9.58 114.61 28.45
N LYS A 908 -8.75 113.83 27.75
CA LYS A 908 -7.29 113.93 27.77
C LYS A 908 -6.76 115.17 27.03
N THR A 909 -7.43 115.64 25.97
CA THR A 909 -7.14 116.97 25.40
C THR A 909 -7.57 118.10 26.33
N GLN A 910 -8.76 118.01 26.94
CA GLN A 910 -9.20 118.98 27.95
C GLN A 910 -8.22 119.06 29.12
N HIS A 911 -7.77 117.92 29.66
CA HIS A 911 -6.76 117.87 30.72
C HIS A 911 -5.42 118.49 30.30
N ARG A 912 -4.97 118.33 29.05
CA ARG A 912 -3.79 119.05 28.53
C ARG A 912 -4.01 120.56 28.53
N THR A 913 -5.12 121.05 27.96
CA THR A 913 -5.41 122.49 27.92
C THR A 913 -5.58 123.10 29.32
N LEU A 914 -6.17 122.37 30.27
CA LEU A 914 -6.26 122.77 31.67
C LEU A 914 -4.88 122.81 32.32
N LYS A 915 -4.02 121.82 32.07
CA LYS A 915 -2.63 121.79 32.57
C LYS A 915 -1.79 122.94 31.99
N GLU A 916 -1.97 123.26 30.71
CA GLU A 916 -1.34 124.40 30.03
C GLU A 916 -1.83 125.73 30.60
N SER A 917 -3.14 125.90 30.78
CA SER A 917 -3.70 127.09 31.44
C SER A 917 -3.21 127.24 32.89
N HIS A 918 -3.07 126.13 33.62
CA HIS A 918 -2.51 126.12 34.98
C HIS A 918 -1.01 126.43 34.98
N SER A 919 -0.22 126.00 33.99
CA SER A 919 1.17 126.44 33.88
C SER A 919 1.28 127.92 33.57
N ASN A 920 0.41 128.47 32.73
CA ASN A 920 0.38 129.89 32.39
C ASN A 920 -0.02 130.74 33.62
N LEU A 921 -1.11 130.37 34.31
CA LEU A 921 -1.51 130.97 35.59
C LEU A 921 -0.42 130.86 36.66
N ARG A 922 0.40 129.79 36.64
CA ARG A 922 1.53 129.64 37.55
C ARG A 922 2.71 130.54 37.18
N SER A 923 3.03 130.72 35.89
CA SER A 923 4.03 131.69 35.45
C SER A 923 3.57 133.13 35.70
N ASP A 924 2.29 133.43 35.51
CA ASP A 924 1.71 134.75 35.80
C ASP A 924 1.73 135.04 37.30
N HIS A 925 1.38 134.07 38.16
CA HIS A 925 1.50 134.20 39.61
C HIS A 925 2.97 134.32 40.08
N SER A 926 3.91 133.63 39.41
CA SER A 926 5.34 133.78 39.67
C SER A 926 5.87 135.15 39.24
N ARG A 927 5.40 135.68 38.11
CA ARG A 927 5.73 137.03 37.63
C ARG A 927 5.14 138.09 38.54
N LEU A 928 3.85 138.05 38.83
CA LEU A 928 3.18 138.98 39.76
C LEU A 928 3.78 138.93 41.16
N ARG A 929 4.35 137.78 41.58
CA ARG A 929 5.17 137.71 42.80
C ARG A 929 6.49 138.45 42.66
N GLY A 930 7.18 138.31 41.53
CA GLY A 930 8.38 139.10 41.21
C GLY A 930 8.07 140.60 41.22
N ASP A 931 7.02 141.03 40.51
CA ASP A 931 6.54 142.42 40.47
C ASP A 931 6.18 142.93 41.90
N LEU A 932 5.63 142.07 42.77
CA LEU A 932 5.34 142.36 44.18
C LEU A 932 6.59 142.41 45.07
N GLU A 933 7.59 141.56 44.81
CA GLU A 933 8.86 141.52 45.56
C GLU A 933 9.76 142.70 45.16
N GLU A 934 9.78 143.09 43.88
CA GLU A 934 10.43 144.28 43.35
C GLU A 934 9.80 145.55 43.93
N SER A 935 8.49 145.74 43.78
CA SER A 935 7.78 146.90 44.37
C SER A 935 7.84 146.94 45.90
N ARG A 936 7.93 145.79 46.59
CA ARG A 936 8.23 145.72 48.02
C ARG A 936 9.67 146.15 48.32
N SER A 937 10.63 145.83 47.45
CA SER A 937 12.01 146.28 47.58
C SER A 937 12.14 147.79 47.35
N ASP A 938 11.41 148.36 46.39
CA ASP A 938 11.29 149.81 46.17
C ASP A 938 10.69 150.50 47.40
N LEU A 939 9.65 149.92 47.99
CA LEU A 939 9.02 150.45 49.21
C LEU A 939 9.98 150.39 50.41
N VAL A 940 10.84 149.37 50.49
CA VAL A 940 11.92 149.31 51.49
C VAL A 940 13.05 150.31 51.19
N ALA A 941 13.44 150.51 49.93
CA ALA A 941 14.44 151.48 49.51
C ALA A 941 13.95 152.91 49.79
N ALA A 942 12.75 153.28 49.34
CA ALA A 942 12.11 154.54 49.65
C ALA A 942 11.93 154.77 51.16
N ARG A 943 11.68 153.71 51.95
CA ARG A 943 11.65 153.79 53.42
C ARG A 943 13.04 153.99 54.03
N MET A 944 14.10 153.40 53.46
CA MET A 944 15.48 153.65 53.86
C MET A 944 15.91 155.08 53.49
N ASP A 945 15.53 155.60 52.34
CA ASP A 945 15.82 156.97 51.93
C ASP A 945 15.01 157.99 52.73
N LEU A 946 13.76 157.70 53.09
CA LEU A 946 13.02 158.44 54.12
C LEU A 946 13.76 158.43 55.46
N SER A 947 14.30 157.27 55.87
CA SER A 947 15.05 157.15 57.13
C SER A 947 16.39 157.90 57.08
N ARG A 948 17.05 157.96 55.90
CA ARG A 948 18.24 158.79 55.66
C ARG A 948 17.90 160.28 55.69
N LEU A 949 16.79 160.70 55.08
CA LEU A 949 16.31 162.08 55.15
C LEU A 949 16.01 162.48 56.59
N VAL A 950 15.25 161.67 57.33
CA VAL A 950 14.95 161.88 58.75
C VAL A 950 16.24 161.99 59.56
N ALA A 951 17.17 161.03 59.43
CA ALA A 951 18.45 161.07 60.13
C ALA A 951 19.30 162.30 59.74
N SER A 952 19.28 162.75 58.49
CA SER A 952 19.96 163.98 58.06
C SER A 952 19.32 165.25 58.63
N TYR A 953 17.99 165.24 58.81
CA TYR A 953 17.22 166.34 59.37
C TYR A 953 17.41 166.42 60.90
N GLU A 954 17.40 165.28 61.59
CA GLU A 954 17.71 165.16 63.02
C GLU A 954 19.17 165.51 63.33
N ALA A 955 20.13 165.10 62.48
CA ALA A 955 21.53 165.52 62.60
C ALA A 955 21.71 167.03 62.37
N SER A 956 20.90 167.63 61.49
CA SER A 956 20.88 169.10 61.25
C SER A 956 20.19 169.89 62.38
N LEU A 957 19.60 169.22 63.37
CA LEU A 957 18.98 169.80 64.57
C LEU A 957 19.87 169.68 65.82
N CYS A 958 21.09 169.14 65.69
CA CYS A 958 22.06 168.98 66.77
C CYS A 958 23.30 169.89 66.61
N MET A 959 23.17 170.98 65.84
CA MET A 959 24.16 172.05 65.59
C MET A 959 23.48 173.42 65.69
#